data_AF-A0A4R5A0Y4-F1
#
_entry.id   AF-A0A4R5A0Y4-F1
#
_cell.length_a   1.000
_cell.length_b   1.000
_cell.length_c   1.000
_cell.angle_alpha   90.00
_cell.angle_beta   90.00
_cell.angle_gamma   90.00
#
_symmetry.space_group_name_H-M   'P 1'
#
loop_
_entity.id
_entity.type
_entity.pdbx_description
1 polymer ?
#
loop_
_entity_poly.entity_id
_entity_poly.type
_entity_poly.pdbx_seq_one_letter_code
_entity_poly.pdbx_strand_id
1 'polypeptide(L)'
;MVAALVVLLTVAATAAPAAAEAPPTDGVRLQAEPAEQELVERYAPVVRLREQLEPCGDGEPYLPLSVDVVMDDDGVALRGPWTTDDLVDIGPSAGALGEGLFEYHLDFPGDALDPGCGYEQWERQIGRGSAPTVYGRVVEDAARPEQLALQYWFFYVFNDFNNLHEGDWEMIQLVFDARDAEAALDVDPTSVGYSQHSGAERAAWGDDKLQIVDDTHPVVYPAEGSHANFFSSALYLGASSATGVGCDDTTAPHTQLRPDAAVVPTDDYEAEYPWLGFEGRWGERQEAFYNGPTGPNMKIQWTAPIRWSETSWRDASATVPLGSSLGPSATDAFCGVVEGASDALRQLIRNPAAVLLGLAAIVVLLLVIASRTTWTPGDPYPVAARRSWGRILGAARRMYTRHPLLFAGIGLVYLPVMLVAAGLQWVLVEAGELTSLVDTDGDQNAATVFVVVLVGGAISLLAYFCVLAAVSWALRDLDAGGPVSVLGAYREVRRRIRPLALVAARLVVVVWVLLLFVFTAPLALIYAVRNGFAVQAVMIEDRRTGDAFRRSREVVRGQWWRATAVAALVVGLGAITGPLVGIILLLVSDGSFDVINLITALVYVVTIPYVALVLGYLYYDLRLSAGSPEAGEDRSDVPAGAWP
;
A
#
# COMPACT_ATOMS: atom_id res chain seq x y z
N MET A 1 74.83 -9.91 0.89
CA MET A 1 76.04 -10.61 1.35
C MET A 1 76.31 -10.13 2.77
N VAL A 2 76.30 -11.04 3.75
CA VAL A 2 77.06 -10.97 5.03
C VAL A 2 76.80 -9.71 5.89
N ALA A 3 76.29 -9.69 7.12
CA ALA A 3 76.22 -10.56 8.28
C ALA A 3 76.42 -9.61 9.48
N ALA A 4 75.64 -9.76 10.54
CA ALA A 4 76.14 -9.53 11.89
C ALA A 4 75.32 -10.40 12.85
N LEU A 5 76.00 -11.43 13.33
CA LEU A 5 75.57 -12.40 14.32
C LEU A 5 76.33 -12.05 15.61
N VAL A 6 75.64 -11.83 16.73
CA VAL A 6 76.18 -12.14 18.06
C VAL A 6 75.08 -12.84 18.85
N VAL A 7 75.49 -13.99 19.37
CA VAL A 7 74.75 -15.04 20.05
C VAL A 7 74.71 -14.76 21.55
N LEU A 8 73.58 -15.05 22.20
CA LEU A 8 73.58 -15.61 23.55
C LEU A 8 72.41 -16.59 23.71
N LEU A 9 72.78 -17.87 23.87
CA LEU A 9 71.93 -18.96 24.31
C LEU A 9 71.62 -18.81 25.81
N THR A 10 70.40 -19.14 26.24
CA THR A 10 70.16 -20.12 27.32
C THR A 10 68.68 -20.50 27.45
N VAL A 11 68.43 -21.77 27.11
CA VAL A 11 67.58 -22.80 27.77
C VAL A 11 66.23 -22.43 28.38
N ALA A 12 65.22 -23.17 27.91
CA ALA A 12 63.82 -23.18 28.29
C ALA A 12 63.53 -23.59 29.75
N ALA A 13 62.45 -23.01 30.29
CA ALA A 13 61.56 -23.65 31.25
C ALA A 13 60.12 -23.36 30.81
N THR A 14 59.42 -24.40 30.34
CA THR A 14 57.99 -24.36 30.02
C THR A 14 57.18 -24.33 31.31
N ALA A 15 56.58 -23.19 31.63
CA ALA A 15 55.47 -23.10 32.56
C ALA A 15 54.23 -22.68 31.75
N ALA A 16 53.28 -23.60 31.59
CA ALA A 16 51.95 -23.27 31.11
C ALA A 16 51.30 -22.31 32.13
N PRO A 17 50.67 -21.20 31.71
CA PRO A 17 49.82 -20.46 32.62
C PRO A 17 48.61 -21.34 32.92
N ALA A 18 48.44 -21.68 34.20
CA ALA A 18 47.17 -22.20 34.68
C ALA A 18 46.10 -21.15 34.34
N ALA A 19 45.13 -21.55 33.52
CA ALA A 19 43.91 -20.79 33.33
C ALA A 19 43.27 -20.62 34.71
N ALA A 20 43.27 -19.39 35.21
CA ALA A 20 42.40 -19.05 36.32
C ALA A 20 40.97 -19.07 35.75
N GLU A 21 40.21 -20.11 36.10
CA GLU A 21 38.75 -20.05 35.99
C GLU A 21 38.29 -18.81 36.75
N ALA A 22 37.76 -17.83 36.02
CA ALA A 22 36.97 -16.77 36.62
C ALA A 22 35.80 -17.45 37.35
N PRO A 23 35.48 -17.05 38.60
CA PRO A 23 34.28 -17.57 39.25
C PRO A 23 33.06 -17.19 38.40
N PRO A 24 32.03 -18.04 38.31
CA PRO A 24 30.78 -17.65 37.69
C PRO A 24 30.26 -16.43 38.45
N THR A 25 30.15 -15.30 37.76
CA THR A 25 29.36 -14.17 38.23
C THR A 25 27.90 -14.59 38.08
N ASP A 26 27.40 -15.32 39.07
CA ASP A 26 25.96 -15.42 39.31
C ASP A 26 25.50 -14.01 39.69
N GLY A 27 25.20 -13.19 38.68
CA GLY A 27 24.39 -12.00 38.86
C GLY A 27 23.05 -12.47 39.41
N VAL A 28 22.74 -12.09 40.65
CA VAL A 28 21.43 -12.33 41.24
C VAL A 28 20.43 -11.52 40.41
N ARG A 29 19.79 -12.15 39.44
CA ARG A 29 18.57 -11.61 38.79
C ARG A 29 17.57 -11.32 39.90
N LEU A 30 16.98 -10.13 39.92
CA LEU A 30 15.89 -9.82 40.82
C LEU A 30 14.78 -10.83 40.49
N GLN A 31 14.40 -11.68 41.45
CA GLN A 31 13.35 -12.65 41.16
C GLN A 31 12.03 -11.90 41.08
N ALA A 32 11.35 -12.00 39.94
CA ALA A 32 9.96 -11.59 39.84
C ALA A 32 9.14 -12.25 40.96
N GLU A 33 8.06 -11.58 41.38
CA GLU A 33 7.21 -12.14 42.42
C GLU A 33 6.67 -13.51 41.96
N PRO A 34 6.60 -14.54 42.82
CA PRO A 34 6.25 -15.90 42.40
C PRO A 34 4.92 -15.98 41.63
N ALA A 35 3.95 -15.13 41.98
CA ALA A 35 2.67 -15.05 41.28
C ALA A 35 2.79 -14.48 39.87
N GLU A 36 3.68 -13.50 39.65
CA GLU A 36 3.95 -12.93 38.32
C GLU A 36 4.62 -13.97 37.43
N GLN A 37 5.63 -14.67 37.96
CA GLN A 37 6.31 -15.74 37.25
C GLN A 37 5.32 -16.85 36.86
N GLU A 38 4.48 -17.30 37.80
CA GLU A 38 3.48 -18.32 37.50
C GLU A 38 2.47 -17.86 36.44
N LEU A 39 2.03 -16.60 36.49
CA LEU A 39 1.07 -16.05 35.53
C LEU A 39 1.67 -15.94 34.12
N VAL A 40 2.92 -15.50 34.01
CA VAL A 40 3.67 -15.41 32.75
C VAL A 40 3.93 -16.81 32.16
N GLU A 41 4.30 -17.78 32.98
CA GLU A 41 4.52 -19.15 32.49
C GLU A 41 3.22 -19.82 32.05
N ARG A 42 2.12 -19.60 32.78
CA ARG A 42 0.81 -20.19 32.51
C ARG A 42 0.22 -19.77 31.18
N TYR A 43 0.35 -18.49 30.81
CA TYR A 43 -0.29 -17.92 29.62
C TYR A 43 0.69 -17.64 28.47
N ALA A 44 1.91 -18.20 28.51
CA ALA A 44 2.92 -17.97 27.48
C ALA A 44 2.39 -18.33 26.07
N PRO A 45 2.56 -17.49 25.05
CA PRO A 45 1.95 -17.73 23.75
C PRO A 45 2.60 -18.90 22.98
N VAL A 46 1.79 -19.55 22.15
CA VAL A 46 2.27 -20.41 21.07
C VAL A 46 2.34 -19.57 19.80
N VAL A 47 3.49 -19.50 19.16
CA VAL A 47 3.70 -18.67 17.96
C VAL A 47 3.68 -19.54 16.71
N ARG A 48 2.92 -19.16 15.69
CA ARG A 48 2.87 -19.84 14.38
C ARG A 48 3.30 -18.89 13.28
N LEU A 49 4.55 -19.05 12.86
CA LEU A 49 5.14 -18.28 11.75
C LEU A 49 4.90 -19.01 10.43
N ARG A 50 4.80 -18.28 9.30
CA ARG A 50 4.80 -18.91 7.97
C ARG A 50 6.09 -19.70 7.79
N GLU A 51 5.98 -20.95 7.36
CA GLU A 51 7.15 -21.82 7.21
C GLU A 51 8.03 -21.36 6.05
N GLN A 52 9.29 -21.01 6.34
CA GLN A 52 10.32 -20.76 5.34
C GLN A 52 11.16 -22.03 5.11
N LEU A 53 11.08 -22.62 3.92
CA LEU A 53 11.76 -23.89 3.60
C LEU A 53 13.21 -23.73 3.15
N GLU A 54 13.52 -22.63 2.48
CA GLU A 54 14.84 -22.33 1.92
C GLU A 54 15.26 -20.94 2.39
N PRO A 55 16.54 -20.72 2.76
CA PRO A 55 17.02 -19.40 3.13
C PRO A 55 16.79 -18.39 2.01
N CYS A 56 16.39 -17.17 2.37
CA CYS A 56 16.02 -16.10 1.43
C CYS A 56 14.83 -16.48 0.51
N GLY A 57 13.99 -17.43 0.94
CA GLY A 57 12.80 -17.88 0.23
C GLY A 57 11.51 -17.32 0.83
N ASP A 58 10.37 -17.72 0.27
CA ASP A 58 9.02 -17.41 0.79
C ASP A 58 8.81 -17.98 2.20
N GLY A 59 8.15 -17.21 3.06
CA GLY A 59 7.89 -17.54 4.46
C GLY A 59 8.72 -16.67 5.41
N GLU A 60 8.36 -16.68 6.69
CA GLU A 60 8.94 -15.79 7.70
C GLU A 60 10.35 -16.26 8.12
N PRO A 61 11.42 -15.48 7.83
CA PRO A 61 12.77 -15.83 8.26
C PRO A 61 13.11 -15.41 9.70
N TYR A 62 12.43 -14.40 10.25
CA TYR A 62 12.76 -13.74 11.51
C TYR A 62 12.02 -14.40 12.68
N LEU A 63 12.76 -14.72 13.74
CA LEU A 63 12.23 -15.31 14.96
C LEU A 63 12.15 -14.25 16.06
N PRO A 64 11.24 -14.35 17.04
CA PRO A 64 11.28 -13.50 18.21
C PRO A 64 12.54 -13.82 19.02
N LEU A 65 13.44 -12.84 19.14
CA LEU A 65 14.77 -13.01 19.74
C LEU A 65 14.85 -12.41 21.14
N SER A 66 15.77 -12.95 21.93
CA SER A 66 16.26 -12.23 23.10
C SER A 66 17.08 -11.02 22.62
N VAL A 67 16.76 -9.83 23.12
CA VAL A 67 17.53 -8.59 22.94
C VAL A 67 19.01 -8.78 23.29
N ASP A 68 19.35 -9.69 24.20
CA ASP A 68 20.74 -9.95 24.58
C ASP A 68 21.61 -10.38 23.40
N VAL A 69 21.04 -10.94 22.32
CA VAL A 69 21.81 -11.36 21.14
C VAL A 69 22.28 -10.20 20.27
N VAL A 70 21.68 -9.01 20.42
CA VAL A 70 22.11 -7.78 19.73
C VAL A 70 22.92 -6.86 20.64
N MET A 71 23.09 -7.21 21.92
CA MET A 71 23.95 -6.50 22.86
C MET A 71 25.39 -7.01 22.74
N ASP A 72 26.37 -6.11 22.88
CA ASP A 72 27.80 -6.43 22.78
C ASP A 72 28.23 -7.12 21.46
N ASP A 73 27.36 -7.11 20.44
CA ASP A 73 27.63 -7.65 19.10
C ASP A 73 28.36 -6.61 18.25
N ASP A 74 29.51 -6.99 17.68
CA ASP A 74 30.37 -6.07 16.92
C ASP A 74 29.80 -5.69 15.55
N GLY A 75 28.67 -6.27 15.15
CA GLY A 75 27.87 -5.87 14.00
C GLY A 75 26.88 -4.74 14.29
N VAL A 76 26.59 -4.44 15.56
CA VAL A 76 25.63 -3.38 15.96
C VAL A 76 26.38 -2.11 16.33
N ALA A 77 25.99 -0.98 15.75
CA ALA A 77 26.50 0.33 16.13
C ALA A 77 25.48 1.13 16.94
N LEU A 78 25.96 1.98 17.85
CA LEU A 78 25.19 3.03 18.49
C LEU A 78 25.55 4.37 17.86
N ARG A 79 24.54 5.11 17.40
CA ARG A 79 24.72 6.40 16.72
C ARG A 79 23.87 7.51 17.31
N GLY A 80 24.35 8.74 17.23
CA GLY A 80 23.55 9.94 17.53
C GLY A 80 24.22 10.98 18.44
N PRO A 81 23.45 11.99 18.91
CA PRO A 81 22.08 12.23 18.47
C PRO A 81 22.07 12.93 17.10
N TRP A 82 23.02 13.82 16.76
CA TRP A 82 22.94 14.60 15.50
C TRP A 82 24.27 15.20 14.98
N THR A 83 25.14 14.41 14.34
CA THR A 83 26.39 14.92 13.71
C THR A 83 26.75 14.18 12.42
N THR A 84 27.71 14.72 11.66
CA THR A 84 28.28 14.03 10.49
C THR A 84 29.20 12.86 10.86
N ASP A 85 29.73 12.89 12.09
CA ASP A 85 30.42 11.75 12.73
C ASP A 85 29.55 11.35 13.93
N ASP A 86 28.53 10.52 13.69
CA ASP A 86 27.51 10.15 14.66
C ASP A 86 27.75 8.80 15.34
N LEU A 87 28.81 8.06 14.98
CA LEU A 87 29.17 6.80 15.62
C LEU A 87 29.67 7.01 17.05
N VAL A 88 28.94 6.48 18.02
CA VAL A 88 29.21 6.57 19.46
C VAL A 88 29.94 5.33 19.94
N ASP A 89 29.44 4.15 19.56
CA ASP A 89 29.98 2.86 20.00
C ASP A 89 29.71 1.75 18.97
N ILE A 90 30.47 0.66 19.05
CA ILE A 90 30.26 -0.58 18.30
C ILE A 90 30.15 -1.71 19.32
N GLY A 91 29.06 -2.49 19.25
CA GLY A 91 28.68 -3.45 20.27
C GLY A 91 28.28 -2.76 21.58
N PRO A 92 27.26 -1.88 21.58
CA PRO A 92 26.80 -1.27 22.81
C PRO A 92 26.28 -2.34 23.79
N SER A 93 26.73 -2.25 25.04
CA SER A 93 26.18 -3.10 26.11
C SER A 93 24.77 -2.64 26.50
N ALA A 94 23.96 -3.56 27.05
CA ALA A 94 22.64 -3.21 27.59
C ALA A 94 22.69 -2.07 28.63
N GLY A 95 23.74 -2.07 29.47
CA GLY A 95 23.94 -1.04 30.49
C GLY A 95 24.18 0.35 29.89
N ALA A 96 24.88 0.45 28.75
CA ALA A 96 25.08 1.70 28.05
C ALA A 96 23.77 2.25 27.47
N LEU A 97 22.91 1.37 26.94
CA LEU A 97 21.60 1.77 26.43
C LEU A 97 20.65 2.24 27.56
N GLY A 98 20.79 1.67 28.75
CA GLY A 98 20.03 2.04 29.95
C GLY A 98 20.30 3.45 30.48
N GLU A 99 21.27 4.20 29.93
CA GLU A 99 21.54 5.59 30.34
C GLU A 99 20.48 6.62 29.86
N GLY A 100 19.45 6.19 29.12
CA GLY A 100 18.38 7.09 28.65
C GLY A 100 18.79 7.92 27.42
N LEU A 101 19.16 7.23 26.34
CA LEU A 101 19.74 7.81 25.13
C LEU A 101 18.69 8.32 24.12
N PHE A 102 17.96 9.37 24.48
CA PHE A 102 16.96 9.99 23.59
C PHE A 102 17.59 10.50 22.27
N GLU A 103 16.91 10.25 21.14
CA GLU A 103 17.35 10.57 19.76
C GLU A 103 18.58 9.81 19.24
N TYR A 104 19.08 8.82 19.98
CA TYR A 104 20.09 7.89 19.47
C TYR A 104 19.43 6.75 18.70
N HIS A 105 20.22 6.08 17.86
CA HIS A 105 19.82 4.99 17.01
C HIS A 105 20.77 3.81 17.20
N LEU A 106 20.24 2.60 17.33
CA LEU A 106 20.99 1.43 16.95
C LEU A 106 21.11 1.40 15.42
N ASP A 107 22.14 0.74 14.89
CA ASP A 107 22.39 0.60 13.46
C ASP A 107 22.87 -0.83 13.24
N PHE A 108 22.02 -1.65 12.61
CA PHE A 108 22.28 -3.08 12.37
C PHE A 108 23.05 -3.26 11.05
N PRO A 109 23.71 -4.42 10.83
CA PRO A 109 24.59 -4.56 9.68
C PRO A 109 23.79 -4.76 8.38
N GLY A 110 23.59 -3.69 7.60
CA GLY A 110 22.89 -3.78 6.32
C GLY A 110 22.60 -2.44 5.64
N ASP A 111 21.61 -2.47 4.73
CA ASP A 111 20.94 -1.30 4.14
C ASP A 111 19.44 -1.61 4.24
N ALA A 112 18.71 -0.98 5.16
CA ALA A 112 17.30 -1.33 5.42
C ALA A 112 16.42 -1.09 4.19
N LEU A 113 16.82 -0.19 3.29
CA LEU A 113 16.10 0.11 2.06
C LEU A 113 16.49 -0.80 0.88
N ASP A 114 17.43 -1.72 1.08
CA ASP A 114 17.79 -2.80 0.16
C ASP A 114 18.32 -4.02 0.93
N PRO A 115 17.46 -4.64 1.76
CA PRO A 115 17.89 -5.62 2.74
C PRO A 115 18.46 -6.89 2.10
N GLY A 116 18.04 -7.20 0.86
CA GLY A 116 18.40 -8.43 0.19
C GLY A 116 18.07 -9.63 1.08
N CYS A 117 19.10 -10.38 1.48
CA CYS A 117 18.99 -11.44 2.49
C CYS A 117 19.99 -11.22 3.64
N GLY A 118 20.44 -9.98 3.83
CA GLY A 118 21.47 -9.63 4.82
C GLY A 118 20.99 -9.83 6.24
N TYR A 119 19.84 -9.24 6.59
CA TYR A 119 19.27 -9.32 7.93
C TYR A 119 18.88 -10.74 8.33
N GLU A 120 18.27 -11.53 7.43
CA GLU A 120 18.01 -12.96 7.69
C GLU A 120 19.31 -13.72 8.03
N GLN A 121 20.36 -13.54 7.22
CA GLN A 121 21.63 -14.23 7.45
C GLN A 121 22.30 -13.81 8.76
N TRP A 122 22.18 -12.53 9.11
CA TRP A 122 22.68 -11.98 10.35
C TRP A 122 21.89 -12.50 11.55
N GLU A 123 20.55 -12.52 11.50
CA GLU A 123 19.72 -13.10 12.55
C GLU A 123 20.09 -14.56 12.83
N ARG A 124 20.19 -15.38 11.76
CA ARG A 124 20.62 -16.78 11.85
C ARG A 124 22.05 -16.95 12.40
N GLN A 125 22.86 -15.90 12.39
CA GLN A 125 24.21 -15.91 12.98
C GLN A 125 24.17 -15.57 14.46
N ILE A 126 23.53 -14.45 14.83
CA ILE A 126 23.49 -13.97 16.22
C ILE A 126 22.56 -14.83 17.09
N GLY A 127 21.51 -15.41 16.51
CA GLY A 127 20.59 -16.32 17.19
C GLY A 127 21.12 -17.75 17.35
N ARG A 128 22.38 -18.05 16.98
CA ARG A 128 22.92 -19.41 17.10
C ARG A 128 23.07 -19.81 18.56
N GLY A 129 22.27 -20.79 18.97
CA GLY A 129 22.31 -21.33 20.32
C GLY A 129 21.44 -20.57 21.32
N SER A 130 20.70 -19.55 20.87
CA SER A 130 19.57 -18.99 21.62
C SER A 130 18.27 -19.70 21.24
N ALA A 131 17.33 -19.76 22.19
CA ALA A 131 15.95 -20.13 21.90
C ALA A 131 15.17 -18.87 21.49
N PRO A 132 14.09 -19.00 20.70
CA PRO A 132 13.13 -17.91 20.54
C PRO A 132 12.63 -17.44 21.90
N THR A 133 12.50 -16.13 22.11
CA THR A 133 12.20 -15.54 23.42
C THR A 133 11.14 -14.45 23.29
N VAL A 134 10.22 -14.40 24.25
CA VAL A 134 9.26 -13.31 24.44
C VAL A 134 9.39 -12.76 25.86
N TYR A 135 9.12 -11.47 26.05
CA TYR A 135 9.22 -10.81 27.35
C TYR A 135 7.86 -10.69 28.00
N GLY A 136 7.62 -11.47 29.05
CA GLY A 136 6.38 -11.50 29.81
C GLY A 136 6.39 -10.44 30.93
N ARG A 137 5.38 -9.59 30.99
CA ARG A 137 5.28 -8.52 32.00
C ARG A 137 3.88 -8.47 32.59
N VAL A 138 3.80 -8.42 33.91
CA VAL A 138 2.55 -8.15 34.64
C VAL A 138 2.53 -6.68 35.04
N VAL A 139 1.45 -5.97 34.71
CA VAL A 139 1.37 -4.52 34.90
C VAL A 139 -0.04 -4.06 35.24
N GLU A 140 -0.12 -3.18 36.24
CA GLU A 140 -1.34 -2.47 36.64
C GLU A 140 -1.49 -1.16 35.85
N ASP A 141 -2.73 -0.71 35.63
CA ASP A 141 -3.02 0.66 35.17
C ASP A 141 -3.59 1.45 36.34
N ALA A 142 -2.89 2.52 36.76
CA ALA A 142 -3.28 3.32 37.91
C ALA A 142 -4.70 3.93 37.79
N ALA A 143 -5.22 4.11 36.57
CA ALA A 143 -6.58 4.60 36.36
C ALA A 143 -7.63 3.47 36.48
N ARG A 144 -7.22 2.20 36.50
CA ARG A 144 -8.04 0.98 36.50
C ARG A 144 -7.54 -0.03 37.53
N PRO A 145 -7.66 0.29 38.84
CA PRO A 145 -7.08 -0.52 39.91
C PRO A 145 -7.71 -1.91 40.10
N GLU A 146 -8.82 -2.21 39.42
CA GLU A 146 -9.49 -3.52 39.48
C GLU A 146 -9.17 -4.38 38.23
N GLN A 147 -8.24 -3.93 37.39
CA GLN A 147 -7.84 -4.64 36.17
C GLN A 147 -6.32 -4.77 36.08
N LEU A 148 -5.88 -5.92 35.58
CA LEU A 148 -4.48 -6.27 35.42
C LEU A 148 -4.22 -6.61 33.95
N ALA A 149 -3.08 -6.18 33.43
CA ALA A 149 -2.61 -6.57 32.11
C ALA A 149 -1.40 -7.50 32.22
N LEU A 150 -1.44 -8.60 31.46
CA LEU A 150 -0.30 -9.47 31.19
C LEU A 150 0.12 -9.28 29.74
N GLN A 151 1.33 -8.79 29.54
CA GLN A 151 1.90 -8.49 28.22
C GLN A 151 2.96 -9.51 27.85
N TYR A 152 3.03 -9.86 26.57
CA TYR A 152 4.17 -10.56 25.98
C TYR A 152 4.70 -9.69 24.84
N TRP A 153 5.96 -9.28 24.93
CA TRP A 153 6.64 -8.47 23.91
C TRP A 153 7.58 -9.32 23.07
N PHE A 154 7.61 -9.05 21.77
CA PHE A 154 8.35 -9.76 20.75
C PHE A 154 9.33 -8.78 20.11
N PHE A 155 10.60 -9.14 20.05
CA PHE A 155 11.62 -8.36 19.36
C PHE A 155 12.07 -9.10 18.11
N TYR A 156 12.05 -8.42 16.97
CA TYR A 156 12.61 -8.90 15.71
C TYR A 156 13.71 -7.93 15.26
N VAL A 157 14.73 -8.45 14.57
CA VAL A 157 15.84 -7.60 14.13
C VAL A 157 15.51 -6.74 12.92
N PHE A 158 14.47 -7.09 12.17
CA PHE A 158 14.13 -6.39 10.94
C PHE A 158 12.66 -6.57 10.60
N ASN A 159 11.98 -5.51 10.17
CA ASN A 159 10.64 -5.51 9.60
C ASN A 159 10.75 -5.48 8.07
N ASP A 160 10.49 -6.61 7.42
CA ASP A 160 10.54 -6.78 5.96
C ASP A 160 9.16 -6.57 5.30
N PHE A 161 8.50 -5.47 5.66
CA PHE A 161 7.19 -5.08 5.11
C PHE A 161 7.29 -3.81 4.26
N ASN A 162 6.15 -3.27 3.79
CA ASN A 162 6.09 -2.05 2.97
C ASN A 162 6.80 -0.82 3.61
N ASN A 163 6.95 -0.80 4.93
CA ASN A 163 7.65 0.20 5.71
C ASN A 163 8.99 -0.33 6.28
N LEU A 164 9.85 -0.90 5.43
CA LEU A 164 11.13 -1.50 5.84
C LEU A 164 11.88 -0.71 6.92
N HIS A 165 12.20 -1.36 8.03
CA HIS A 165 13.05 -0.78 9.06
C HIS A 165 13.78 -1.85 9.85
N GLU A 166 14.97 -1.50 10.33
CA GLU A 166 15.66 -2.25 11.36
C GLU A 166 14.90 -2.18 12.68
N GLY A 167 14.97 -3.29 13.43
CA GLY A 167 14.31 -3.49 14.71
C GLY A 167 12.79 -3.51 14.60
N ASP A 168 12.14 -4.38 15.34
CA ASP A 168 10.68 -4.41 15.42
C ASP A 168 10.21 -4.85 16.80
N TRP A 169 9.13 -4.22 17.28
CA TRP A 169 8.56 -4.46 18.60
C TRP A 169 7.06 -4.68 18.49
N GLU A 170 6.67 -5.93 18.70
CA GLU A 170 5.28 -6.37 18.67
C GLU A 170 4.86 -6.93 20.04
N MET A 171 3.55 -7.09 20.27
CA MET A 171 3.04 -7.61 21.54
C MET A 171 1.68 -8.30 21.45
N ILE A 172 1.41 -9.18 22.42
CA ILE A 172 0.04 -9.56 22.80
C ILE A 172 -0.24 -9.18 24.26
N GLN A 173 -1.48 -8.86 24.59
CA GLN A 173 -1.88 -8.46 25.94
C GLN A 173 -3.16 -9.18 26.35
N LEU A 174 -3.14 -9.81 27.52
CA LEU A 174 -4.30 -10.39 28.18
C LEU A 174 -4.76 -9.43 29.28
N VAL A 175 -6.06 -9.21 29.38
CA VAL A 175 -6.68 -8.36 30.42
C VAL A 175 -7.43 -9.24 31.39
N PHE A 176 -7.24 -9.01 32.68
CA PHE A 176 -7.92 -9.71 33.77
C PHE A 176 -8.74 -8.72 34.59
N ASP A 177 -9.91 -9.14 35.06
CA ASP A 177 -10.67 -8.44 36.11
C ASP A 177 -10.11 -8.86 37.48
N ALA A 178 -8.87 -8.48 37.72
CA ALA A 178 -8.11 -8.74 38.93
C ALA A 178 -7.27 -7.52 39.27
N ARG A 179 -7.05 -7.29 40.55
CA ARG A 179 -6.28 -6.12 41.04
C ARG A 179 -4.76 -6.36 41.07
N ASP A 180 -4.33 -7.61 41.09
CA ASP A 180 -2.94 -8.04 41.27
C ASP A 180 -2.72 -9.45 40.67
N ALA A 181 -1.46 -9.87 40.56
CA ALA A 181 -1.09 -11.16 39.96
C ALA A 181 -1.65 -12.37 40.73
N GLU A 182 -1.71 -12.31 42.06
CA GLU A 182 -2.23 -13.39 42.91
C GLU A 182 -3.72 -13.61 42.63
N ALA A 183 -4.52 -12.54 42.59
CA ALA A 183 -5.93 -12.61 42.23
C ALA A 183 -6.15 -13.05 40.78
N ALA A 184 -5.25 -12.68 39.86
CA ALA A 184 -5.32 -13.09 38.46
C ALA A 184 -5.09 -14.60 38.25
N LEU A 185 -4.40 -15.29 39.16
CA LEU A 185 -4.22 -16.76 39.09
C LEU A 185 -5.51 -17.55 39.37
N ASP A 186 -6.51 -16.92 39.98
CA ASP A 186 -7.80 -17.54 40.33
C ASP A 186 -8.91 -17.28 39.30
N VAL A 187 -8.64 -16.47 38.27
CA VAL A 187 -9.61 -16.10 37.24
C VAL A 187 -9.03 -16.26 35.83
N ASP A 188 -9.92 -16.47 34.87
CA ASP A 188 -9.54 -16.42 33.46
C ASP A 188 -9.41 -14.96 32.97
N PRO A 189 -8.62 -14.69 31.91
CA PRO A 189 -8.63 -13.41 31.23
C PRO A 189 -10.05 -13.05 30.75
N THR A 190 -10.36 -11.77 30.68
CA THR A 190 -11.61 -11.29 30.08
C THR A 190 -11.48 -11.08 28.57
N SER A 191 -10.32 -10.61 28.12
CA SER A 191 -10.04 -10.35 26.71
C SER A 191 -8.55 -10.42 26.40
N VAL A 192 -8.25 -10.60 25.12
CA VAL A 192 -6.90 -10.64 24.58
C VAL A 192 -6.80 -9.68 23.40
N GLY A 193 -5.74 -8.89 23.33
CA GLY A 193 -5.45 -7.97 22.24
C GLY A 193 -4.12 -8.29 21.57
N TYR A 194 -4.12 -8.41 20.25
CA TYR A 194 -2.93 -8.67 19.43
C TYR A 194 -2.53 -7.41 18.68
N SER A 195 -1.29 -6.94 18.83
CA SER A 195 -0.81 -5.74 18.14
C SER A 195 -0.75 -5.93 16.63
N GLN A 196 -1.11 -4.89 15.90
CA GLN A 196 -1.08 -4.85 14.44
C GLN A 196 -0.68 -3.45 14.03
N HIS A 197 0.55 -3.26 13.56
CA HIS A 197 1.06 -1.95 13.15
C HIS A 197 0.86 -0.92 14.29
N SER A 198 0.19 0.22 14.03
CA SER A 198 -0.11 1.21 15.08
C SER A 198 -1.37 0.91 15.91
N GLY A 199 -2.01 -0.26 15.74
CA GLY A 199 -3.26 -0.65 16.36
C GLY A 199 -3.23 -2.06 16.97
N ALA A 200 -4.42 -2.63 17.19
CA ALA A 200 -4.57 -4.00 17.67
C ALA A 200 -5.98 -4.53 17.39
N GLU A 201 -6.13 -5.86 17.42
CA GLU A 201 -7.42 -6.56 17.35
C GLU A 201 -7.70 -7.27 18.67
N ARG A 202 -8.94 -7.17 19.18
CA ARG A 202 -9.40 -7.85 20.40
C ARG A 202 -10.13 -9.16 20.10
N ALA A 203 -10.04 -10.09 21.03
CA ALA A 203 -10.94 -11.23 21.18
C ALA A 203 -11.38 -11.32 22.65
N ALA A 204 -12.63 -11.72 22.90
CA ALA A 204 -13.01 -12.14 24.25
C ALA A 204 -12.30 -13.47 24.59
N TRP A 205 -12.05 -13.73 25.87
CA TRP A 205 -11.57 -15.06 26.26
C TRP A 205 -12.63 -16.12 25.93
N GLY A 206 -12.24 -17.16 25.20
CA GLY A 206 -13.16 -18.19 24.68
C GLY A 206 -13.92 -17.82 23.39
N ASP A 207 -13.58 -16.70 22.74
CA ASP A 207 -14.09 -16.36 21.40
C ASP A 207 -13.69 -17.43 20.37
N ASP A 208 -14.55 -17.69 19.37
CA ASP A 208 -14.33 -18.69 18.33
C ASP A 208 -13.04 -18.44 17.52
N LYS A 209 -12.63 -17.18 17.36
CA LYS A 209 -11.38 -16.84 16.67
C LYS A 209 -10.13 -17.02 17.54
N LEU A 210 -10.27 -17.02 18.87
CA LEU A 210 -9.16 -17.17 19.80
C LEU A 210 -8.83 -18.64 20.00
N GLN A 211 -7.77 -19.10 19.34
CA GLN A 211 -7.28 -20.46 19.55
C GLN A 211 -6.41 -20.53 20.81
N ILE A 212 -6.75 -21.45 21.71
CA ILE A 212 -5.99 -21.77 22.91
C ILE A 212 -5.43 -23.20 22.81
N VAL A 213 -4.16 -23.38 23.19
CA VAL A 213 -3.47 -24.67 23.30
C VAL A 213 -3.23 -24.97 24.78
N ASP A 214 -3.39 -26.24 25.16
CA ASP A 214 -3.19 -26.70 26.55
C ASP A 214 -3.98 -25.87 27.58
N ASP A 215 -5.20 -25.46 27.21
CA ASP A 215 -6.18 -24.69 27.99
C ASP A 215 -5.80 -23.24 28.35
N THR A 216 -4.52 -22.85 28.32
CA THR A 216 -4.07 -21.52 28.75
C THR A 216 -3.19 -20.77 27.74
N HIS A 217 -2.62 -21.43 26.72
CA HIS A 217 -1.64 -20.79 25.84
C HIS A 217 -2.31 -20.24 24.57
N PRO A 218 -2.43 -18.90 24.42
CA PRO A 218 -3.00 -18.30 23.21
C PRO A 218 -2.09 -18.54 21.99
N VAL A 219 -2.70 -18.90 20.85
CA VAL A 219 -1.99 -19.07 19.59
C VAL A 219 -1.96 -17.74 18.84
N VAL A 220 -0.76 -17.29 18.51
CA VAL A 220 -0.51 -16.05 17.78
C VAL A 220 0.03 -16.38 16.38
N TYR A 221 -0.46 -15.67 15.38
CA TYR A 221 0.04 -15.75 14.01
C TYR A 221 0.66 -14.40 13.61
N PRO A 222 1.96 -14.17 13.88
CA PRO A 222 2.69 -13.03 13.31
C PRO A 222 2.69 -13.13 11.79
N ALA A 223 2.37 -12.02 11.12
CA ALA A 223 2.44 -11.92 9.67
C ALA A 223 3.87 -11.84 9.17
N GLU A 224 4.10 -12.43 8.00
CA GLU A 224 5.39 -12.42 7.33
C GLU A 224 5.89 -10.98 7.09
N GLY A 225 7.09 -10.69 7.55
CA GLY A 225 7.81 -9.44 7.37
C GLY A 225 7.34 -8.30 8.27
N SER A 226 6.02 -8.15 8.51
CA SER A 226 5.47 -7.07 9.34
C SER A 226 5.35 -7.41 10.82
N HIS A 227 5.38 -8.71 11.15
CA HIS A 227 5.19 -9.27 12.49
C HIS A 227 3.88 -8.89 13.21
N ALA A 228 2.97 -8.17 12.53
CA ALA A 228 1.64 -7.86 13.03
C ALA A 228 0.94 -9.16 13.44
N ASN A 229 0.38 -9.18 14.65
CA ASN A 229 -0.15 -10.37 15.28
C ASN A 229 -1.63 -10.59 14.94
N PHE A 230 -1.97 -11.79 14.50
CA PHE A 230 -3.32 -12.18 14.13
C PHE A 230 -3.81 -13.44 14.85
N PHE A 231 -5.12 -13.60 14.94
CA PHE A 231 -5.78 -14.73 15.61
C PHE A 231 -5.86 -16.00 14.75
N SER A 232 -5.67 -15.89 13.42
CA SER A 232 -5.86 -17.02 12.52
C SER A 232 -4.93 -16.96 11.31
N SER A 233 -4.79 -18.11 10.64
CA SER A 233 -4.10 -18.22 9.36
C SER A 233 -4.97 -17.65 8.23
N ALA A 234 -4.67 -16.45 7.76
CA ALA A 234 -5.30 -15.81 6.62
C ALA A 234 -4.37 -14.78 5.94
N LEU A 235 -4.80 -14.29 4.79
CA LEU A 235 -4.23 -13.07 4.21
C LEU A 235 -5.11 -11.89 4.65
N TYR A 236 -4.49 -10.89 5.26
CA TYR A 236 -5.16 -9.73 5.84
C TYR A 236 -4.91 -8.47 5.01
N LEU A 237 -5.91 -7.61 4.89
CA LEU A 237 -5.83 -6.38 4.11
C LEU A 237 -5.79 -5.15 5.01
N GLY A 238 -4.72 -4.38 4.85
CA GLY A 238 -4.52 -3.12 5.54
C GLY A 238 -4.69 -1.91 4.62
N ALA A 239 -5.34 -0.86 5.12
CA ALA A 239 -5.56 0.39 4.41
C ALA A 239 -5.25 1.65 5.23
N SER A 240 -4.71 1.51 6.43
CA SER A 240 -4.46 2.61 7.37
C SER A 240 -3.19 2.37 8.18
N SER A 241 -2.68 3.38 8.90
CA SER A 241 -1.54 3.16 9.81
C SER A 241 -1.84 2.12 10.90
N ALA A 242 -3.11 2.00 11.29
CA ALA A 242 -3.53 1.10 12.36
C ALA A 242 -3.70 -0.35 11.87
N THR A 243 -3.91 -0.57 10.58
CA THR A 243 -4.08 -1.90 9.97
C THR A 243 -2.92 -2.29 9.04
N GLY A 244 -1.91 -1.42 8.92
CA GLY A 244 -0.90 -1.50 7.87
C GLY A 244 -1.45 -1.01 6.54
N VAL A 245 -0.58 -0.61 5.61
CA VAL A 245 -0.99 -0.39 4.21
C VAL A 245 -0.37 -1.51 3.39
N GLY A 246 -1.20 -2.42 2.90
CA GLY A 246 -0.72 -3.61 2.18
C GLY A 246 -1.45 -4.87 2.58
N CYS A 247 -0.74 -5.99 2.50
CA CYS A 247 -1.28 -7.31 2.73
C CYS A 247 -0.39 -8.07 3.71
N ASP A 248 -0.91 -8.35 4.90
CA ASP A 248 -0.23 -9.14 5.94
C ASP A 248 -0.55 -10.62 5.72
N ASP A 249 0.48 -11.45 5.52
CA ASP A 249 0.30 -12.87 5.21
C ASP A 249 0.66 -13.76 6.42
N THR A 250 -0.33 -14.50 6.91
CA THR A 250 -0.17 -15.51 7.98
C THR A 250 -0.54 -16.91 7.49
N THR A 251 -0.62 -17.11 6.18
CA THR A 251 -1.16 -18.33 5.60
C THR A 251 -0.23 -19.54 5.76
N ALA A 252 -0.84 -20.72 5.94
CA ALA A 252 -0.14 -21.99 6.05
C ALA A 252 0.76 -22.31 4.83
N PRO A 253 1.80 -23.17 4.98
CA PRO A 253 2.18 -23.93 6.17
C PRO A 253 2.83 -23.09 7.28
N HIS A 254 2.86 -23.63 8.51
CA HIS A 254 3.39 -22.93 9.68
C HIS A 254 4.48 -23.71 10.41
N THR A 255 5.50 -22.98 10.87
CA THR A 255 6.41 -23.43 11.93
C THR A 255 5.83 -23.02 13.28
N GLN A 256 5.54 -24.00 14.15
CA GLN A 256 5.04 -23.72 15.49
C GLN A 256 6.18 -23.63 16.51
N LEU A 257 6.23 -22.53 17.25
CA LEU A 257 7.20 -22.24 18.29
C LEU A 257 6.51 -22.17 19.66
N ARG A 258 7.25 -22.58 20.69
CA ARG A 258 6.96 -22.27 22.10
C ARG A 258 8.15 -21.48 22.63
N PRO A 259 8.15 -20.14 22.50
CA PRO A 259 9.25 -19.31 22.94
C PRO A 259 9.46 -19.40 24.46
N ASP A 260 10.68 -19.16 24.90
CA ASP A 260 10.97 -18.94 26.32
C ASP A 260 10.32 -17.63 26.76
N ALA A 261 9.57 -17.65 27.87
CA ALA A 261 8.96 -16.45 28.44
C ALA A 261 9.89 -15.85 29.49
N ALA A 262 10.66 -14.84 29.08
CA ALA A 262 11.52 -14.06 29.98
C ALA A 262 10.67 -13.11 30.81
N VAL A 263 10.59 -13.35 32.12
CA VAL A 263 9.77 -12.53 33.04
C VAL A 263 10.46 -11.19 33.29
N VAL A 264 9.79 -10.09 32.96
CA VAL A 264 10.20 -8.72 33.30
C VAL A 264 9.57 -8.37 34.65
N PRO A 265 10.36 -8.17 35.72
CA PRO A 265 9.83 -7.79 37.03
C PRO A 265 9.04 -6.49 36.95
N THR A 266 8.01 -6.33 37.77
CA THR A 266 7.24 -5.06 37.81
C THR A 266 8.07 -3.93 38.40
N ASP A 267 8.84 -4.21 39.45
CA ASP A 267 9.72 -3.26 40.13
C ASP A 267 11.18 -3.41 39.66
N ASP A 268 11.87 -2.28 39.47
CA ASP A 268 13.30 -2.22 39.14
C ASP A 268 13.71 -3.07 37.90
N TYR A 269 12.81 -3.14 36.90
CA TYR A 269 13.04 -3.92 35.68
C TYR A 269 14.32 -3.52 34.92
N GLU A 270 14.78 -2.28 35.04
CA GLU A 270 16.02 -1.80 34.42
C GLU A 270 17.27 -2.38 35.09
N ALA A 271 17.18 -2.84 36.34
CA ALA A 271 18.30 -3.54 36.97
C ALA A 271 18.51 -4.95 36.39
N GLU A 272 17.44 -5.62 35.96
CA GLU A 272 17.53 -6.93 35.29
C GLU A 272 17.69 -6.81 33.78
N TYR A 273 16.99 -5.86 33.16
CA TYR A 273 16.99 -5.59 31.73
C TYR A 273 17.35 -4.12 31.46
N PRO A 274 18.63 -3.71 31.59
CA PRO A 274 19.04 -2.30 31.45
C PRO A 274 18.67 -1.66 30.12
N TRP A 275 18.61 -2.43 29.03
CA TRP A 275 18.20 -1.95 27.72
C TRP A 275 16.75 -1.41 27.68
N LEU A 276 15.89 -1.76 28.65
CA LEU A 276 14.55 -1.17 28.77
C LEU A 276 14.59 0.32 29.15
N GLY A 277 15.72 0.84 29.63
CA GLY A 277 15.95 2.27 29.84
C GLY A 277 16.27 3.04 28.54
N PHE A 278 16.40 2.37 27.39
CA PHE A 278 16.75 3.02 26.13
C PHE A 278 15.61 3.88 25.58
N GLU A 279 15.84 5.18 25.46
CA GLU A 279 14.87 6.15 24.90
C GLU A 279 15.15 6.47 23.42
N GLY A 280 16.06 5.73 22.79
CA GLY A 280 16.40 5.87 21.39
C GLY A 280 15.54 4.99 20.48
N ARG A 281 16.07 4.76 19.29
CA ARG A 281 15.45 4.03 18.19
C ARG A 281 16.18 2.71 17.98
N TRP A 282 15.42 1.64 17.90
CA TRP A 282 15.91 0.29 17.62
C TRP A 282 16.05 0.15 16.10
N GLY A 283 17.17 0.59 15.53
CA GLY A 283 17.42 0.52 14.09
C GLY A 283 17.84 1.85 13.47
N GLU A 284 18.45 1.75 12.29
CA GLU A 284 19.15 2.84 11.64
C GLU A 284 18.26 4.07 11.42
N ARG A 285 18.92 5.23 11.35
CA ARG A 285 18.21 6.51 11.18
C ARG A 285 17.73 6.66 9.75
N GLN A 286 16.42 6.61 9.56
CA GLN A 286 15.74 6.86 8.28
C GLN A 286 14.64 7.91 8.40
N GLU A 287 14.03 8.27 7.26
CA GLU A 287 12.90 9.20 7.22
C GLU A 287 11.57 8.51 7.50
N ALA A 288 10.70 9.19 8.26
CA ALA A 288 9.31 8.82 8.49
C ALA A 288 9.13 7.36 8.98
N PHE A 289 8.42 6.53 8.21
CA PHE A 289 8.01 5.17 8.57
C PHE A 289 9.07 4.10 8.28
N TYR A 290 10.20 4.46 7.66
CA TYR A 290 11.35 3.56 7.50
C TYR A 290 12.32 3.62 8.69
N ASN A 291 12.04 4.52 9.65
CA ASN A 291 12.90 4.73 10.81
C ASN A 291 12.65 3.65 11.85
N GLY A 292 13.70 3.16 12.51
CA GLY A 292 13.57 2.15 13.57
C GLY A 292 12.54 2.55 14.63
N PRO A 293 11.82 1.60 15.23
CA PRO A 293 10.83 1.90 16.25
C PRO A 293 11.49 2.34 17.56
N THR A 294 10.74 3.06 18.39
CA THR A 294 11.10 3.20 19.81
C THR A 294 10.79 1.92 20.58
N GLY A 295 11.48 1.69 21.68
CA GLY A 295 11.29 0.51 22.53
C GLY A 295 9.97 0.50 23.30
N PRO A 296 9.66 -0.62 24.00
CA PRO A 296 8.42 -0.78 24.77
C PRO A 296 8.19 0.33 25.79
N ASN A 297 9.23 0.72 26.53
CA ASN A 297 9.22 1.79 27.55
C ASN A 297 8.64 3.13 27.06
N MET A 298 8.72 3.42 25.76
CA MET A 298 8.21 4.66 25.16
C MET A 298 6.78 4.56 24.64
N LYS A 299 6.09 3.44 24.86
CA LYS A 299 4.75 3.16 24.33
C LYS A 299 3.67 3.41 25.37
N ILE A 300 2.46 3.77 24.92
CA ILE A 300 1.30 3.87 25.81
C ILE A 300 0.91 2.50 26.39
N GLN A 301 1.17 1.43 25.64
CA GLN A 301 1.06 0.04 26.07
C GLN A 301 1.85 -0.21 27.36
N TRP A 302 3.02 0.40 27.51
CA TRP A 302 3.88 0.18 28.67
C TRP A 302 3.39 0.90 29.93
N THR A 303 2.81 2.08 29.76
CA THR A 303 2.48 3.02 30.85
C THR A 303 1.00 3.04 31.21
N ALA A 304 0.12 2.67 30.28
CA ALA A 304 -1.34 2.71 30.41
C ALA A 304 -2.00 1.56 29.62
N PRO A 305 -1.65 0.30 29.94
CA PRO A 305 -2.01 -0.87 29.14
C PRO A 305 -3.53 -1.08 29.01
N ILE A 306 -4.28 -0.84 30.09
CA ILE A 306 -5.73 -1.01 30.10
C ILE A 306 -6.39 0.10 29.30
N ARG A 307 -6.01 1.37 29.51
CA ARG A 307 -6.59 2.47 28.72
C ARG A 307 -6.30 2.33 27.23
N TRP A 308 -5.11 1.86 26.85
CA TRP A 308 -4.79 1.55 25.46
C TRP A 308 -5.76 0.51 24.88
N SER A 309 -6.04 -0.57 25.63
CA SER A 309 -6.95 -1.63 25.17
C SER A 309 -8.35 -1.13 24.84
N GLU A 310 -8.86 -0.16 25.59
CA GLU A 310 -10.21 0.36 25.40
C GLU A 310 -10.33 1.27 24.20
N THR A 311 -9.29 2.04 23.90
CA THR A 311 -9.33 3.08 22.87
C THR A 311 -8.83 2.59 21.53
N SER A 312 -8.01 1.54 21.49
CA SER A 312 -7.21 1.20 20.32
C SER A 312 -7.47 -0.20 19.76
N TRP A 313 -8.17 -1.08 20.50
CA TRP A 313 -8.44 -2.43 20.01
C TRP A 313 -9.71 -2.49 19.19
N ARG A 314 -9.61 -3.06 17.99
CA ARG A 314 -10.73 -3.27 17.06
C ARG A 314 -11.27 -4.68 17.20
N ASP A 315 -12.52 -4.90 16.81
CA ASP A 315 -13.17 -6.20 17.01
C ASP A 315 -12.83 -7.25 15.94
N ALA A 316 -12.27 -6.85 14.81
CA ALA A 316 -11.95 -7.75 13.70
C ALA A 316 -10.82 -7.19 12.81
N SER A 317 -10.31 -8.04 11.91
CA SER A 317 -9.44 -7.65 10.80
C SER A 317 -9.99 -8.14 9.45
N ALA A 318 -9.75 -7.36 8.39
CA ALA A 318 -10.20 -7.67 7.04
C ALA A 318 -9.42 -8.86 6.46
N THR A 319 -10.11 -9.98 6.19
CA THR A 319 -9.49 -11.20 5.64
C THR A 319 -9.89 -11.46 4.20
N VAL A 320 -9.00 -12.13 3.49
CA VAL A 320 -9.23 -12.65 2.14
C VAL A 320 -9.58 -14.13 2.27
N PRO A 321 -10.76 -14.57 1.79
CA PRO A 321 -11.17 -15.98 1.92
C PRO A 321 -10.18 -16.93 1.26
N LEU A 322 -9.63 -17.87 2.06
CA LEU A 322 -8.80 -18.97 1.59
C LEU A 322 -9.63 -19.88 0.66
N GLY A 323 -9.55 -19.64 -0.66
CA GLY A 323 -10.34 -20.39 -1.64
C GLY A 323 -10.38 -19.83 -3.07
N SER A 324 -9.82 -18.65 -3.34
CA SER A 324 -9.69 -18.04 -4.68
C SER A 324 -8.64 -18.73 -5.59
N SER A 325 -8.55 -20.07 -5.51
CA SER A 325 -7.56 -20.96 -6.13
C SER A 325 -7.60 -21.11 -7.66
N LEU A 326 -8.11 -20.12 -8.41
CA LEU A 326 -8.15 -20.17 -9.88
C LEU A 326 -7.71 -18.84 -10.52
N GLY A 327 -6.41 -18.56 -10.46
CA GLY A 327 -5.74 -17.44 -11.15
C GLY A 327 -5.43 -16.25 -10.24
N PRO A 328 -4.66 -15.24 -10.73
CA PRO A 328 -4.36 -14.04 -9.94
C PRO A 328 -5.66 -13.38 -9.53
N SER A 329 -5.93 -13.38 -8.23
CA SER A 329 -7.15 -12.82 -7.65
C SER A 329 -7.11 -11.28 -7.71
N ALA A 330 -8.25 -10.61 -7.57
CA ALA A 330 -8.27 -9.14 -7.46
C ALA A 330 -7.45 -8.64 -6.27
N THR A 331 -7.33 -9.49 -5.24
CA THR A 331 -6.49 -9.27 -4.07
C THR A 331 -5.01 -9.33 -4.44
N ASP A 332 -4.55 -10.34 -5.19
CA ASP A 332 -3.15 -10.47 -5.61
C ASP A 332 -2.75 -9.26 -6.48
N ALA A 333 -3.68 -8.77 -7.31
CA ALA A 333 -3.49 -7.56 -8.09
C ALA A 333 -3.43 -6.29 -7.22
N PHE A 334 -4.18 -6.22 -6.12
CA PHE A 334 -4.09 -5.12 -5.17
C PHE A 334 -2.77 -5.16 -4.39
N CYS A 335 -2.43 -6.30 -3.79
CA CYS A 335 -1.20 -6.49 -3.01
C CYS A 335 0.03 -6.17 -3.86
N GLY A 336 0.11 -6.71 -5.08
CA GLY A 336 1.24 -6.43 -5.98
C GLY A 336 1.29 -4.98 -6.49
N VAL A 337 0.15 -4.26 -6.54
CA VAL A 337 0.14 -2.82 -6.85
C VAL A 337 0.65 -2.00 -5.68
N VAL A 338 0.24 -2.33 -4.45
CA VAL A 338 0.71 -1.64 -3.23
C VAL A 338 2.20 -1.89 -3.04
N GLU A 339 2.65 -3.14 -3.08
CA GLU A 339 4.06 -3.54 -3.02
C GLU A 339 4.89 -2.80 -4.08
N GLY A 340 4.46 -2.84 -5.36
CA GLY A 340 5.15 -2.13 -6.43
C GLY A 340 5.18 -0.61 -6.27
N ALA A 341 4.18 -0.02 -5.59
CA ALA A 341 4.17 1.41 -5.27
C ALA A 341 5.12 1.74 -4.11
N SER A 342 5.16 0.89 -3.07
CA SER A 342 6.12 0.97 -1.96
C SER A 342 7.55 0.89 -2.48
N ASP A 343 7.84 -0.05 -3.38
CA ASP A 343 9.14 -0.19 -4.04
C ASP A 343 9.55 1.05 -4.83
N ALA A 344 8.61 1.66 -5.56
CA ALA A 344 8.89 2.88 -6.30
C ALA A 344 9.21 4.05 -5.36
N LEU A 345 8.51 4.16 -4.23
CA LEU A 345 8.76 5.17 -3.20
C LEU A 345 10.12 4.93 -2.51
N ARG A 346 10.43 3.69 -2.17
CA ARG A 346 11.73 3.28 -1.62
C ARG A 346 12.87 3.64 -2.56
N GLN A 347 12.75 3.36 -3.86
CA GLN A 347 13.76 3.76 -4.84
C GLN A 347 13.91 5.29 -4.95
N LEU A 348 12.83 6.05 -4.77
CA LEU A 348 12.90 7.52 -4.76
C LEU A 348 13.70 8.04 -3.58
N ILE A 349 13.56 7.42 -2.40
CA ILE A 349 14.29 7.81 -1.19
C ILE A 349 15.76 7.38 -1.28
N ARG A 350 16.01 6.13 -1.67
CA ARG A 350 17.36 5.55 -1.76
C ARG A 350 18.20 6.15 -2.88
N ASN A 351 17.62 6.33 -4.07
CA ASN A 351 18.32 6.86 -5.24
C ASN A 351 17.49 7.92 -5.97
N PRO A 352 17.33 9.11 -5.36
CA PRO A 352 16.52 10.19 -5.93
C PRO A 352 17.05 10.62 -7.30
N ALA A 353 18.37 10.57 -7.52
CA ALA A 353 18.97 10.91 -8.80
C ALA A 353 18.51 9.97 -9.93
N ALA A 354 18.49 8.65 -9.72
CA ALA A 354 18.03 7.69 -10.71
C ALA A 354 16.55 7.88 -11.05
N VAL A 355 15.70 8.06 -10.03
CA VAL A 355 14.26 8.31 -10.24
C VAL A 355 14.04 9.64 -10.95
N LEU A 356 14.71 10.72 -10.53
CA LEU A 356 14.63 12.03 -11.18
C LEU A 356 15.14 11.98 -12.63
N LEU A 357 16.19 11.20 -12.93
CA LEU A 357 16.66 10.97 -14.29
C LEU A 357 15.64 10.18 -15.13
N GLY A 358 15.00 9.16 -14.55
CA GLY A 358 13.91 8.43 -15.19
C GLY A 358 12.72 9.34 -15.52
N LEU A 359 12.29 10.15 -14.55
CA LEU A 359 11.25 11.17 -14.74
C LEU A 359 11.67 12.22 -15.78
N ALA A 360 12.91 12.69 -15.74
CA ALA A 360 13.45 13.62 -16.73
C ALA A 360 13.47 12.99 -18.14
N ALA A 361 13.81 11.70 -18.26
CA ALA A 361 13.78 10.97 -19.52
C ALA A 361 12.34 10.84 -20.05
N ILE A 362 11.35 10.58 -19.18
CA ILE A 362 9.93 10.59 -19.54
C ILE A 362 9.51 11.98 -20.00
N VAL A 363 9.89 13.04 -19.29
CA VAL A 363 9.60 14.43 -19.68
C VAL A 363 10.24 14.76 -21.03
N VAL A 364 11.51 14.41 -21.25
CA VAL A 364 12.20 14.59 -22.54
C VAL A 364 11.50 13.79 -23.64
N LEU A 365 11.10 12.55 -23.39
CA LEU A 365 10.33 11.75 -24.34
C LEU A 365 9.01 12.42 -24.69
N LEU A 366 8.26 12.91 -23.69
CA LEU A 366 7.02 13.65 -23.89
C LEU A 366 7.26 14.95 -24.66
N LEU A 367 8.36 15.67 -24.39
CA LEU A 367 8.75 16.88 -25.13
C LEU A 367 9.15 16.55 -26.58
N VAL A 368 9.87 15.46 -26.82
CA VAL A 368 10.21 14.98 -28.17
C VAL A 368 8.95 14.63 -28.93
N ILE A 369 8.03 13.87 -28.31
CA ILE A 369 6.73 13.55 -28.88
C ILE A 369 5.98 14.86 -29.19
N ALA A 370 5.85 15.76 -28.21
CA ALA A 370 5.20 17.06 -28.38
C ALA A 370 5.84 17.93 -29.47
N SER A 371 7.15 17.87 -29.68
CA SER A 371 7.84 18.60 -30.75
C SER A 371 7.56 18.03 -32.15
N ARG A 372 7.20 16.74 -32.23
CA ARG A 372 6.88 16.04 -33.49
C ARG A 372 5.47 16.33 -34.01
N THR A 373 4.70 17.19 -33.34
CA THR A 373 3.37 17.61 -33.81
C THR A 373 3.29 19.10 -34.07
N THR A 374 2.41 19.45 -35.00
CA THR A 374 1.98 20.84 -35.17
C THR A 374 0.96 21.20 -34.10
N TRP A 375 1.14 22.35 -33.47
CA TRP A 375 0.23 22.89 -32.44
C TRP A 375 -0.63 24.04 -33.00
N THR A 376 -0.17 24.69 -34.07
CA THR A 376 -0.82 25.85 -34.69
C THR A 376 -1.16 25.60 -36.17
N PRO A 377 -2.26 26.20 -36.68
CA PRO A 377 -3.32 26.84 -35.91
C PRO A 377 -4.19 25.80 -35.19
N GLY A 378 -4.66 26.12 -33.98
CA GLY A 378 -5.50 25.27 -33.14
C GLY A 378 -6.98 25.66 -33.23
N ASP A 379 -7.47 26.01 -34.42
CA ASP A 379 -8.82 26.57 -34.56
C ASP A 379 -9.91 25.50 -34.29
N PRO A 380 -10.89 25.83 -33.43
CA PRO A 380 -11.95 24.89 -33.08
C PRO A 380 -12.96 24.68 -34.22
N TYR A 381 -13.02 25.60 -35.19
CA TYR A 381 -13.91 25.51 -36.35
C TYR A 381 -13.11 25.52 -37.67
N PRO A 382 -13.61 24.82 -38.72
CA PRO A 382 -14.71 23.85 -38.69
C PRO A 382 -14.29 22.61 -37.87
N VAL A 383 -15.22 22.02 -37.11
CA VAL A 383 -14.93 20.84 -36.26
C VAL A 383 -14.49 19.66 -37.13
N ALA A 384 -15.14 19.44 -38.27
CA ALA A 384 -14.73 18.43 -39.25
C ALA A 384 -13.50 18.90 -40.06
N ALA A 385 -12.30 18.68 -39.53
CA ALA A 385 -11.05 18.93 -40.26
C ALA A 385 -9.97 17.92 -39.88
N ARG A 386 -9.08 17.62 -40.83
CA ARG A 386 -7.87 16.84 -40.56
C ARG A 386 -6.90 17.64 -39.70
N ARG A 387 -6.53 17.11 -38.54
CA ARG A 387 -5.68 17.76 -37.54
C ARG A 387 -4.60 16.80 -37.10
N SER A 388 -3.40 17.28 -36.87
CA SER A 388 -2.41 16.55 -36.06
C SER A 388 -2.88 16.45 -34.61
N TRP A 389 -2.31 15.54 -33.81
CA TRP A 389 -2.76 15.36 -32.43
C TRP A 389 -2.53 16.61 -31.54
N GLY A 390 -1.46 17.36 -31.75
CA GLY A 390 -1.26 18.67 -31.11
C GLY A 390 -2.33 19.70 -31.48
N ARG A 391 -2.77 19.74 -32.74
CA ARG A 391 -3.91 20.58 -33.16
C ARG A 391 -5.24 20.11 -32.61
N ILE A 392 -5.44 18.81 -32.38
CA ILE A 392 -6.63 18.26 -31.71
C ILE A 392 -6.70 18.78 -30.27
N LEU A 393 -5.62 18.66 -29.51
CA LEU A 393 -5.51 19.19 -28.14
C LEU A 393 -5.72 20.71 -28.11
N GLY A 394 -5.08 21.44 -29.03
CA GLY A 394 -5.24 22.88 -29.18
C GLY A 394 -6.68 23.30 -29.50
N ALA A 395 -7.34 22.62 -30.43
CA ALA A 395 -8.73 22.88 -30.81
C ALA A 395 -9.70 22.56 -29.67
N ALA A 396 -9.50 21.45 -28.96
CA ALA A 396 -10.26 21.10 -27.77
C ALA A 396 -10.11 22.16 -26.66
N ARG A 397 -8.88 22.61 -26.39
CA ARG A 397 -8.61 23.67 -25.39
C ARG A 397 -9.30 24.97 -25.78
N ARG A 398 -9.15 25.42 -27.04
CA ARG A 398 -9.79 26.66 -27.51
C ARG A 398 -11.31 26.56 -27.47
N MET A 399 -11.88 25.41 -27.83
CA MET A 399 -13.32 25.15 -27.74
C MET A 399 -13.79 25.26 -26.29
N TYR A 400 -13.09 24.60 -25.36
CA TYR A 400 -13.39 24.67 -23.93
C TYR A 400 -13.35 26.12 -23.42
N THR A 401 -12.28 26.86 -23.70
CA THR A 401 -12.11 28.24 -23.21
C THR A 401 -13.09 29.24 -23.82
N ARG A 402 -13.67 28.96 -24.99
CA ARG A 402 -14.72 29.80 -25.60
C ARG A 402 -16.10 29.55 -25.00
N HIS A 403 -16.33 28.36 -24.44
CA HIS A 403 -17.61 27.99 -23.84
C HIS A 403 -17.42 27.33 -22.46
N PRO A 404 -16.71 27.97 -21.51
CA PRO A 404 -16.32 27.31 -20.26
C PRO A 404 -17.52 26.89 -19.41
N LEU A 405 -18.55 27.74 -19.36
CA LEU A 405 -19.80 27.46 -18.62
C LEU A 405 -20.59 26.29 -19.23
N LEU A 406 -20.52 26.10 -20.55
CA LEU A 406 -21.20 24.99 -21.21
C LEU A 406 -20.52 23.67 -20.84
N PHE A 407 -19.19 23.59 -20.96
CA PHE A 407 -18.46 22.33 -20.75
C PHE A 407 -18.33 21.97 -19.27
N ALA A 408 -18.00 22.94 -18.40
CA ALA A 408 -18.03 22.72 -16.95
C ALA A 408 -19.45 22.40 -16.47
N GLY A 409 -20.47 23.08 -17.04
CA GLY A 409 -21.87 22.79 -16.75
C GLY A 409 -22.31 21.39 -17.17
N ILE A 410 -21.78 20.86 -18.27
CA ILE A 410 -21.95 19.44 -18.63
C ILE A 410 -21.25 18.54 -17.59
N GLY A 411 -20.03 18.88 -17.20
CA GLY A 411 -19.24 18.13 -16.20
C GLY A 411 -19.87 18.08 -14.80
N LEU A 412 -20.72 19.04 -14.43
CA LEU A 412 -21.41 19.07 -13.13
C LEU A 412 -22.22 17.81 -12.82
N VAL A 413 -22.53 16.97 -13.82
CA VAL A 413 -23.17 15.65 -13.61
C VAL A 413 -22.36 14.73 -12.69
N TYR A 414 -21.04 14.92 -12.57
CA TYR A 414 -20.21 14.14 -11.65
C TYR A 414 -20.60 14.35 -10.18
N LEU A 415 -21.05 15.54 -9.79
CA LEU A 415 -21.46 15.81 -8.41
C LEU A 415 -22.68 14.99 -7.97
N PRO A 416 -23.86 15.07 -8.64
CA PRO A 416 -25.00 14.24 -8.26
C PRO A 416 -24.75 12.75 -8.47
N VAL A 417 -23.95 12.35 -9.46
CA VAL A 417 -23.60 10.94 -9.64
C VAL A 417 -22.74 10.43 -8.49
N MET A 418 -21.79 11.22 -8.00
CA MET A 418 -20.99 10.84 -6.83
C MET A 418 -21.80 10.88 -5.54
N LEU A 419 -22.73 11.81 -5.38
CA LEU A 419 -23.68 11.79 -4.26
C LEU A 419 -24.58 10.54 -4.29
N VAL A 420 -25.01 10.10 -5.47
CA VAL A 420 -25.74 8.84 -5.62
C VAL A 420 -24.85 7.64 -5.34
N ALA A 421 -23.58 7.66 -5.76
CA ALA A 421 -22.63 6.59 -5.44
C ALA A 421 -22.39 6.51 -3.94
N ALA A 422 -22.11 7.64 -3.28
CA ALA A 422 -21.92 7.73 -1.84
C ALA A 422 -23.19 7.35 -1.08
N GLY A 423 -24.37 7.79 -1.54
CA GLY A 423 -25.65 7.40 -0.96
C GLY A 423 -25.98 5.92 -1.17
N LEU A 424 -25.66 5.34 -2.33
CA LEU A 424 -25.84 3.92 -2.60
C LEU A 424 -24.86 3.09 -1.77
N GLN A 425 -23.61 3.53 -1.64
CA GLN A 425 -22.63 2.95 -0.74
C GLN A 425 -23.19 3.00 0.68
N TRP A 426 -23.61 4.17 1.17
CA TRP A 426 -24.25 4.31 2.47
C TRP A 426 -25.47 3.38 2.65
N VAL A 427 -26.35 3.23 1.65
CA VAL A 427 -27.51 2.31 1.74
C VAL A 427 -27.06 0.84 1.76
N LEU A 428 -26.11 0.47 0.90
CA LEU A 428 -25.55 -0.89 0.83
C LEU A 428 -24.81 -1.25 2.12
N VAL A 429 -24.38 -0.26 2.88
CA VAL A 429 -23.48 -0.42 4.02
C VAL A 429 -24.23 -0.27 5.34
N GLU A 430 -24.90 0.86 5.54
CA GLU A 430 -25.55 1.25 6.80
C GLU A 430 -26.96 0.65 6.93
N ALA A 431 -27.74 0.66 5.84
CA ALA A 431 -29.16 0.27 5.88
C ALA A 431 -29.39 -1.23 5.62
N GLY A 432 -28.34 -1.97 5.22
CA GLY A 432 -28.40 -3.40 4.92
C GLY A 432 -28.12 -4.34 6.10
N GLU A 433 -27.98 -3.83 7.33
CA GLU A 433 -27.36 -4.55 8.46
C GLU A 433 -25.95 -5.09 8.12
N LEU A 434 -25.28 -4.44 7.17
CA LEU A 434 -23.89 -4.69 6.81
C LEU A 434 -22.96 -3.71 7.54
N THR A 435 -23.39 -3.18 8.70
CA THR A 435 -22.66 -2.20 9.52
C THR A 435 -21.37 -2.77 10.11
N SER A 436 -21.23 -4.09 10.22
CA SER A 436 -19.92 -4.70 10.50
C SER A 436 -18.93 -4.49 9.34
N LEU A 437 -19.41 -4.30 8.10
CA LEU A 437 -18.59 -4.42 6.88
C LEU A 437 -17.94 -3.12 6.38
N VAL A 438 -18.14 -1.97 7.04
CA VAL A 438 -17.55 -0.67 6.65
C VAL A 438 -17.06 0.16 7.83
N ASP A 439 -16.83 -0.47 8.98
CA ASP A 439 -15.76 0.10 9.80
C ASP A 439 -14.48 -0.04 8.97
N THR A 440 -13.80 1.08 8.75
CA THR A 440 -12.47 1.14 8.11
C THR A 440 -11.39 0.37 8.89
N ASP A 441 -11.81 -0.28 9.97
CA ASP A 441 -11.05 -0.76 11.09
C ASP A 441 -11.37 -2.22 11.47
N GLY A 442 -12.16 -3.00 10.70
CA GLY A 442 -12.13 -4.43 11.06
C GLY A 442 -12.84 -5.51 10.26
N ASP A 443 -13.97 -5.31 9.60
CA ASP A 443 -14.73 -6.47 9.10
C ASP A 443 -14.96 -6.44 7.59
N GLN A 444 -13.91 -6.28 6.77
CA GLN A 444 -14.11 -6.31 5.32
C GLN A 444 -14.12 -7.74 4.77
N ASN A 445 -15.32 -8.23 4.41
CA ASN A 445 -15.42 -9.30 3.43
C ASN A 445 -14.89 -8.78 2.08
N ALA A 446 -13.84 -9.39 1.53
CA ALA A 446 -13.29 -9.04 0.21
C ALA A 446 -14.37 -8.95 -0.91
N ALA A 447 -15.46 -9.71 -0.78
CA ALA A 447 -16.63 -9.63 -1.65
C ALA A 447 -17.34 -8.27 -1.57
N THR A 448 -17.49 -7.68 -0.38
CA THR A 448 -18.09 -6.35 -0.18
C THR A 448 -17.22 -5.26 -0.78
N VAL A 449 -15.91 -5.31 -0.53
CA VAL A 449 -14.93 -4.37 -1.14
C VAL A 449 -15.00 -4.45 -2.66
N PHE A 450 -14.96 -5.67 -3.20
CA PHE A 450 -15.09 -5.90 -4.63
C PHE A 450 -16.40 -5.33 -5.19
N VAL A 451 -17.54 -5.56 -4.52
CA VAL A 451 -18.84 -5.02 -4.92
C VAL A 451 -18.84 -3.49 -4.85
N VAL A 452 -18.30 -2.88 -3.80
CA VAL A 452 -18.23 -1.42 -3.64
C VAL A 452 -17.36 -0.80 -4.73
N VAL A 453 -16.18 -1.36 -5.01
CA VAL A 453 -15.31 -0.91 -6.11
C VAL A 453 -15.97 -1.10 -7.47
N LEU A 454 -16.65 -2.23 -7.68
CA LEU A 454 -17.35 -2.52 -8.93
C LEU A 454 -18.52 -1.57 -9.16
N VAL A 455 -19.34 -1.32 -8.14
CA VAL A 455 -20.48 -0.40 -8.19
C VAL A 455 -19.98 1.03 -8.35
N GLY A 456 -19.01 1.48 -7.55
CA GLY A 456 -18.41 2.81 -7.65
C GLY A 456 -17.75 3.06 -9.01
N GLY A 457 -17.04 2.07 -9.54
CA GLY A 457 -16.45 2.09 -10.87
C GLY A 457 -17.50 2.14 -11.99
N ALA A 458 -18.56 1.33 -11.89
CA ALA A 458 -19.67 1.35 -12.84
C ALA A 458 -20.41 2.70 -12.86
N ILE A 459 -20.64 3.30 -11.69
CA ILE A 459 -21.27 4.61 -11.55
C ILE A 459 -20.38 5.72 -12.13
N SER A 460 -19.07 5.67 -11.86
CA SER A 460 -18.09 6.62 -12.43
C SER A 460 -18.00 6.52 -13.96
N LEU A 461 -18.05 5.30 -14.50
CA LEU A 461 -18.11 5.05 -15.94
C LEU A 461 -19.42 5.56 -16.55
N LEU A 462 -20.55 5.46 -15.84
CA LEU A 462 -21.82 6.03 -16.28
C LEU A 462 -21.73 7.56 -16.41
N ALA A 463 -21.16 8.26 -15.41
CA ALA A 463 -20.92 9.70 -15.51
C ALA A 463 -20.03 10.04 -16.72
N TYR A 464 -18.95 9.28 -16.92
CA TYR A 464 -18.05 9.44 -18.06
C TYR A 464 -18.78 9.32 -19.40
N PHE A 465 -19.58 8.28 -19.60
CA PHE A 465 -20.34 8.08 -20.84
C PHE A 465 -21.41 9.17 -21.06
N CYS A 466 -22.05 9.65 -19.99
CA CYS A 466 -22.99 10.77 -20.05
C CYS A 466 -22.31 12.06 -20.53
N VAL A 467 -21.16 12.42 -19.93
CA VAL A 467 -20.38 13.59 -20.35
C VAL A 467 -19.88 13.43 -21.78
N LEU A 468 -19.34 12.25 -22.12
CA LEU A 468 -18.86 11.97 -23.47
C LEU A 468 -19.96 12.15 -24.53
N ALA A 469 -21.16 11.66 -24.26
CA ALA A 469 -22.31 11.80 -25.16
C ALA A 469 -22.78 13.25 -25.27
N ALA A 470 -22.92 13.96 -24.13
CA ALA A 470 -23.36 15.36 -24.09
C ALA A 470 -22.37 16.28 -24.83
N VAL A 471 -21.07 16.11 -24.60
CA VAL A 471 -20.02 16.87 -25.27
C VAL A 471 -19.97 16.56 -26.77
N SER A 472 -20.13 15.29 -27.17
CA SER A 472 -20.16 14.91 -28.59
C SER A 472 -21.32 15.58 -29.34
N TRP A 473 -22.48 15.70 -28.70
CA TRP A 473 -23.61 16.43 -29.27
C TRP A 473 -23.36 17.95 -29.32
N ALA A 474 -22.89 18.53 -28.22
CA ALA A 474 -22.57 19.95 -28.15
C ALA A 474 -21.56 20.36 -29.23
N LEU A 475 -20.53 19.52 -29.45
CA LEU A 475 -19.51 19.74 -30.46
C LEU A 475 -20.10 19.72 -31.89
N ARG A 476 -21.02 18.80 -32.19
CA ARG A 476 -21.72 18.75 -33.49
C ARG A 476 -22.58 19.98 -33.75
N ASP A 477 -23.34 20.43 -32.74
CA ASP A 477 -24.31 21.51 -32.90
C ASP A 477 -23.64 22.89 -32.91
N LEU A 478 -22.56 23.06 -32.13
CA LEU A 478 -21.69 24.24 -32.21
C LEU A 478 -21.08 24.41 -33.60
N ASP A 479 -20.65 23.32 -34.25
CA ASP A 479 -20.13 23.36 -35.63
C ASP A 479 -21.19 23.80 -36.65
N ALA A 480 -22.45 23.44 -36.41
CA ALA A 480 -23.59 23.84 -37.23
C ALA A 480 -24.06 25.28 -36.97
N GLY A 481 -23.46 26.00 -36.01
CA GLY A 481 -23.86 27.35 -35.59
C GLY A 481 -25.14 27.40 -34.75
N GLY A 482 -25.56 26.26 -34.17
CA GLY A 482 -26.76 26.17 -33.34
C GLY A 482 -26.57 26.73 -31.93
N PRO A 483 -27.65 27.19 -31.26
CA PRO A 483 -27.59 27.58 -29.86
C PRO A 483 -27.52 26.35 -28.96
N VAL A 484 -26.37 26.17 -28.28
CA VAL A 484 -26.12 25.01 -27.42
C VAL A 484 -26.27 25.37 -25.95
N SER A 485 -27.00 24.54 -25.19
CA SER A 485 -27.15 24.67 -23.73
C SER A 485 -26.93 23.32 -23.03
N VAL A 486 -26.55 23.36 -21.75
CA VAL A 486 -26.33 22.16 -20.92
C VAL A 486 -27.58 21.27 -20.87
N LEU A 487 -28.75 21.86 -20.60
CA LEU A 487 -30.02 21.15 -20.59
C LEU A 487 -30.39 20.61 -21.98
N GLY A 488 -30.07 21.34 -23.05
CA GLY A 488 -30.24 20.87 -24.42
C GLY A 488 -29.43 19.60 -24.70
N ALA A 489 -28.16 19.59 -24.29
CA ALA A 489 -27.28 18.44 -24.46
C ALA A 489 -27.80 17.20 -23.73
N TYR A 490 -28.16 17.33 -22.45
CA TYR A 490 -28.70 16.20 -21.69
C TYR A 490 -30.10 15.76 -22.15
N ARG A 491 -30.92 16.66 -22.70
CA ARG A 491 -32.19 16.29 -23.32
C ARG A 491 -31.96 15.38 -24.53
N GLU A 492 -30.94 15.66 -25.34
CA GLU A 492 -30.60 14.83 -26.49
C GLU A 492 -29.92 13.50 -26.10
N VAL A 493 -29.13 13.49 -25.02
CA VAL A 493 -28.66 12.24 -24.39
C VAL A 493 -29.85 11.39 -23.94
N ARG A 494 -30.84 11.98 -23.25
CA ARG A 494 -32.05 11.28 -22.80
C ARG A 494 -32.85 10.70 -23.97
N ARG A 495 -32.96 11.40 -25.10
CA ARG A 495 -33.64 10.89 -26.31
C ARG A 495 -32.94 9.65 -26.89
N ARG A 496 -31.62 9.55 -26.74
CA ARG A 496 -30.79 8.42 -27.21
C ARG A 496 -30.33 7.50 -26.07
N ILE A 497 -31.02 7.51 -24.93
CA ILE A 497 -30.56 6.77 -23.74
C ILE A 497 -30.49 5.25 -23.98
N ARG A 498 -31.43 4.68 -24.74
CA ARG A 498 -31.42 3.23 -25.06
C ARG A 498 -30.18 2.81 -25.84
N PRO A 499 -29.86 3.40 -27.01
CA PRO A 499 -28.65 3.01 -27.74
C PRO A 499 -27.38 3.32 -26.96
N LEU A 500 -27.33 4.44 -26.22
CA LEU A 500 -26.17 4.81 -25.38
C LEU A 500 -25.94 3.82 -24.23
N ALA A 501 -26.99 3.45 -23.50
CA ALA A 501 -26.91 2.48 -22.41
C ALA A 501 -26.44 1.11 -22.90
N LEU A 502 -26.91 0.65 -24.06
CA LEU A 502 -26.44 -0.60 -24.66
C LEU A 502 -24.98 -0.52 -25.13
N VAL A 503 -24.53 0.64 -25.64
CA VAL A 503 -23.12 0.85 -25.99
C VAL A 503 -22.26 0.81 -24.73
N ALA A 504 -22.62 1.57 -23.70
CA ALA A 504 -21.91 1.62 -22.43
C ALA A 504 -21.85 0.23 -21.77
N ALA A 505 -23.00 -0.43 -21.59
CA ALA A 505 -23.06 -1.76 -20.98
C ALA A 505 -22.20 -2.77 -21.72
N ARG A 506 -22.25 -2.81 -23.06
CA ARG A 506 -21.43 -3.73 -23.85
C ARG A 506 -19.93 -3.40 -23.77
N LEU A 507 -19.55 -2.13 -23.74
CA LEU A 507 -18.15 -1.74 -23.57
C LEU A 507 -17.63 -2.17 -22.21
N VAL A 508 -18.35 -1.82 -21.14
CA VAL A 508 -17.98 -2.15 -19.76
C VAL A 508 -17.92 -3.66 -19.57
N VAL A 509 -19.01 -4.39 -19.82
CA VAL A 509 -19.07 -5.84 -19.58
C VAL A 509 -17.98 -6.59 -20.33
N VAL A 510 -17.74 -6.29 -21.61
CA VAL A 510 -16.71 -7.01 -22.38
C VAL A 510 -15.31 -6.66 -21.92
N VAL A 511 -15.03 -5.38 -21.61
CA VAL A 511 -13.72 -4.98 -21.07
C VAL A 511 -13.48 -5.65 -19.72
N TRP A 512 -14.46 -5.63 -18.82
CA TRP A 512 -14.37 -6.27 -17.51
C TRP A 512 -14.14 -7.78 -17.62
N VAL A 513 -14.88 -8.48 -18.48
CA VAL A 513 -14.68 -9.91 -18.74
C VAL A 513 -13.27 -10.20 -19.29
N LEU A 514 -12.74 -9.33 -20.16
CA LEU A 514 -11.37 -9.45 -20.68
C LEU A 514 -10.30 -9.03 -19.66
N LEU A 515 -10.66 -8.36 -18.57
CA LEU A 515 -9.75 -7.99 -17.49
C LEU A 515 -9.82 -8.95 -16.31
N LEU A 516 -10.65 -10.00 -16.38
CA LEU A 516 -10.65 -11.08 -15.37
C LEU A 516 -9.30 -11.79 -15.29
N PHE A 517 -8.51 -11.77 -16.37
CA PHE A 517 -7.16 -12.33 -16.38
C PHE A 517 -6.15 -11.29 -16.87
N VAL A 518 -5.01 -11.16 -16.18
CA VAL A 518 -3.96 -10.17 -16.51
C VAL A 518 -3.44 -10.37 -17.94
N PHE A 519 -3.25 -11.63 -18.38
CA PHE A 519 -2.74 -11.93 -19.72
C PHE A 519 -3.74 -11.55 -20.85
N THR A 520 -5.03 -11.33 -20.55
CA THR A 520 -6.02 -10.85 -21.52
C THR A 520 -6.13 -9.32 -21.57
N ALA A 521 -5.38 -8.58 -20.75
CA ALA A 521 -5.34 -7.11 -20.80
C ALA A 521 -5.00 -6.52 -22.17
N PRO A 522 -4.08 -7.09 -22.99
CA PRO A 522 -3.85 -6.61 -24.36
C PRO A 522 -5.10 -6.73 -25.24
N LEU A 523 -5.89 -7.79 -25.08
CA LEU A 523 -7.15 -7.98 -25.80
C LEU A 523 -8.19 -6.97 -25.33
N ALA A 524 -8.26 -6.67 -24.03
CA ALA A 524 -9.14 -5.64 -23.48
C ALA A 524 -8.84 -4.26 -24.09
N LEU A 525 -7.55 -3.88 -24.19
CA LEU A 525 -7.12 -2.64 -24.81
C LEU A 525 -7.50 -2.59 -26.30
N ILE A 526 -7.26 -3.70 -27.04
CA ILE A 526 -7.66 -3.80 -28.45
C ILE A 526 -9.18 -3.71 -28.61
N TYR A 527 -9.95 -4.29 -27.70
CA TYR A 527 -11.40 -4.15 -27.76
C TYR A 527 -11.84 -2.71 -27.46
N ALA A 528 -11.30 -2.10 -26.40
CA ALA A 528 -11.64 -0.75 -25.97
C ALA A 528 -11.37 0.29 -27.06
N VAL A 529 -10.20 0.28 -27.70
CA VAL A 529 -9.88 1.27 -28.74
C VAL A 529 -10.65 1.01 -30.04
N ARG A 530 -10.89 -0.25 -30.45
CA ARG A 530 -11.68 -0.56 -31.66
C ARG A 530 -13.11 -0.04 -31.56
N ASN A 531 -13.66 -0.06 -30.35
CA ASN A 531 -15.08 0.17 -30.09
C ASN A 531 -15.33 1.48 -29.32
N GLY A 532 -14.29 2.20 -28.91
CA GLY A 532 -14.36 3.36 -28.02
C GLY A 532 -15.02 4.59 -28.61
N PHE A 533 -15.16 4.66 -29.95
CA PHE A 533 -15.85 5.76 -30.63
C PHE A 533 -17.33 5.47 -30.91
N ALA A 534 -17.89 4.40 -30.33
CA ALA A 534 -19.30 4.06 -30.53
C ALA A 534 -20.26 5.12 -29.98
N VAL A 535 -19.92 5.80 -28.88
CA VAL A 535 -20.75 6.89 -28.32
C VAL A 535 -20.82 8.08 -29.30
N GLN A 536 -19.68 8.45 -29.87
CA GLN A 536 -19.55 9.49 -30.89
C GLN A 536 -20.36 9.12 -32.13
N ALA A 537 -20.31 7.85 -32.58
CA ALA A 537 -21.12 7.40 -33.71
C ALA A 537 -22.64 7.50 -33.45
N VAL A 538 -23.10 7.25 -32.22
CA VAL A 538 -24.51 7.44 -31.84
C VAL A 538 -24.90 8.91 -31.84
N MET A 539 -24.07 9.78 -31.24
CA MET A 539 -24.43 11.20 -31.04
C MET A 539 -24.18 12.08 -32.28
N ILE A 540 -23.11 11.81 -33.04
CA ILE A 540 -22.69 12.62 -34.17
C ILE A 540 -23.30 12.13 -35.49
N GLU A 541 -23.47 10.82 -35.67
CA GLU A 541 -23.99 10.22 -36.91
C GLU A 541 -25.39 9.59 -36.75
N ASP A 542 -26.05 9.74 -35.59
CA ASP A 542 -27.39 9.17 -35.31
C ASP A 542 -27.49 7.65 -35.57
N ARG A 543 -26.40 6.92 -35.31
CA ARG A 543 -26.34 5.45 -35.52
C ARG A 543 -27.04 4.67 -34.41
N ARG A 544 -27.57 3.50 -34.77
CA ARG A 544 -28.05 2.49 -33.81
C ARG A 544 -26.87 1.72 -33.19
N THR A 545 -27.07 1.07 -32.05
CA THR A 545 -26.00 0.39 -31.26
C THR A 545 -25.09 -0.51 -32.09
N GLY A 546 -25.64 -1.46 -32.87
CA GLY A 546 -24.83 -2.38 -33.67
C GLY A 546 -24.00 -1.68 -34.75
N ASP A 547 -24.60 -0.69 -35.42
CA ASP A 547 -23.94 0.10 -36.45
C ASP A 547 -22.90 1.06 -35.86
N ALA A 548 -23.10 1.54 -34.63
CA ALA A 548 -22.14 2.39 -33.94
C ALA A 548 -20.82 1.66 -33.65
N PHE A 549 -20.87 0.39 -33.22
CA PHE A 549 -19.66 -0.43 -33.03
C PHE A 549 -18.95 -0.72 -34.35
N ARG A 550 -19.70 -1.07 -35.40
CA ARG A 550 -19.15 -1.26 -36.75
C ARG A 550 -18.46 0.02 -37.23
N ARG A 551 -19.13 1.16 -37.07
CA ARG A 551 -18.64 2.47 -37.46
C ARG A 551 -17.38 2.87 -36.69
N SER A 552 -17.33 2.61 -35.38
CA SER A 552 -16.12 2.80 -34.56
C SER A 552 -14.93 2.02 -35.13
N ARG A 553 -15.14 0.75 -35.50
CA ARG A 553 -14.07 -0.09 -36.08
C ARG A 553 -13.61 0.42 -37.44
N GLU A 554 -14.54 0.90 -38.27
CA GLU A 554 -14.22 1.50 -39.58
C GLU A 554 -13.37 2.75 -39.45
N VAL A 555 -13.74 3.69 -38.57
CA VAL A 555 -12.98 4.95 -38.43
C VAL A 555 -11.59 4.73 -37.81
N VAL A 556 -11.43 3.71 -36.97
CA VAL A 556 -10.13 3.36 -36.38
C VAL A 556 -9.25 2.53 -37.34
N ARG A 557 -9.84 1.90 -38.38
CA ARG A 557 -9.11 1.04 -39.31
C ARG A 557 -8.01 1.83 -40.03
N GLY A 558 -6.81 1.27 -40.08
CA GLY A 558 -5.63 1.91 -40.70
C GLY A 558 -4.95 2.99 -39.85
N GLN A 559 -5.60 3.49 -38.80
CA GLN A 559 -5.04 4.50 -37.88
C GLN A 559 -5.08 4.06 -36.41
N TRP A 560 -5.05 2.74 -36.19
CA TRP A 560 -5.10 2.10 -34.87
C TRP A 560 -4.13 2.71 -33.84
N TRP A 561 -2.86 2.82 -34.21
CA TRP A 561 -1.81 3.32 -33.32
C TRP A 561 -2.06 4.75 -32.88
N ARG A 562 -2.57 5.56 -33.80
CA ARG A 562 -2.89 6.96 -33.54
C ARG A 562 -4.10 7.09 -32.63
N ALA A 563 -5.16 6.34 -32.91
CA ALA A 563 -6.35 6.30 -32.06
C ALA A 563 -5.99 5.83 -30.65
N THR A 564 -5.19 4.75 -30.53
CA THR A 564 -4.72 4.20 -29.27
C THR A 564 -3.89 5.22 -28.50
N ALA A 565 -2.85 5.80 -29.12
CA ALA A 565 -1.94 6.72 -28.44
C ALA A 565 -2.65 7.96 -27.90
N VAL A 566 -3.51 8.61 -28.71
CA VAL A 566 -4.21 9.82 -28.28
C VAL A 566 -5.30 9.50 -27.25
N ALA A 567 -6.08 8.43 -27.46
CA ALA A 567 -7.13 8.05 -26.52
C ALA A 567 -6.55 7.58 -25.19
N ALA A 568 -5.56 6.69 -25.20
CA ALA A 568 -4.91 6.19 -23.99
C ALA A 568 -4.24 7.32 -23.20
N LEU A 569 -3.53 8.22 -23.88
CA LEU A 569 -2.88 9.37 -23.23
C LEU A 569 -3.92 10.26 -22.54
N VAL A 570 -4.97 10.68 -23.25
CA VAL A 570 -5.89 11.69 -22.71
C VAL A 570 -6.91 11.09 -21.74
N VAL A 571 -7.38 9.88 -21.99
CA VAL A 571 -8.24 9.16 -21.02
C VAL A 571 -7.45 8.77 -19.79
N GLY A 572 -6.21 8.27 -19.94
CA GLY A 572 -5.34 7.92 -18.82
C GLY A 572 -4.99 9.14 -17.95
N LEU A 573 -4.50 10.23 -18.56
CA LEU A 573 -4.22 11.47 -17.83
C LEU A 573 -5.48 12.01 -17.14
N GLY A 574 -6.61 12.04 -17.85
CA GLY A 574 -7.88 12.47 -17.29
C GLY A 574 -8.33 11.65 -16.09
N ALA A 575 -8.20 10.32 -16.16
CA ALA A 575 -8.56 9.40 -15.10
C ALA A 575 -7.65 9.56 -13.87
N ILE A 576 -6.33 9.69 -14.07
CA ILE A 576 -5.33 9.79 -12.99
C ILE A 576 -5.37 11.15 -12.28
N THR A 577 -5.80 12.22 -12.94
CA THR A 577 -5.76 13.58 -12.36
C THR A 577 -6.51 13.66 -11.03
N GLY A 578 -7.67 13.00 -10.90
CA GLY A 578 -8.43 12.96 -9.66
C GLY A 578 -7.68 12.30 -8.51
N PRO A 579 -7.35 10.99 -8.60
CA PRO A 579 -6.57 10.26 -7.60
C PRO A 579 -5.25 10.94 -7.25
N LEU A 580 -4.53 11.49 -8.24
CA LEU A 580 -3.27 12.18 -7.99
C LEU A 580 -3.46 13.40 -7.07
N VAL A 581 -4.49 14.21 -7.33
CA VAL A 581 -4.84 15.34 -6.44
C VAL A 581 -5.29 14.83 -5.08
N GLY A 582 -6.08 13.75 -5.02
CA GLY A 582 -6.51 13.12 -3.77
C GLY A 582 -5.33 12.65 -2.91
N ILE A 583 -4.37 11.94 -3.49
CA ILE A 583 -3.14 11.48 -2.83
C ILE A 583 -2.32 12.66 -2.31
N ILE A 584 -2.11 13.69 -3.14
CA ILE A 584 -1.36 14.88 -2.71
C ILE A 584 -2.05 15.57 -1.53
N LEU A 585 -3.38 15.66 -1.54
CA LEU A 585 -4.14 16.26 -0.44
C LEU A 585 -4.07 15.40 0.84
N LEU A 586 -4.13 14.07 0.71
CA LEU A 586 -3.96 13.16 1.86
C LEU A 586 -2.56 13.28 2.49
N LEU A 587 -1.53 13.50 1.68
CA LEU A 587 -0.16 13.61 2.17
C LEU A 587 0.17 14.98 2.78
N VAL A 588 -0.56 16.04 2.41
CA VAL A 588 -0.21 17.43 2.77
C VAL A 588 -1.28 18.10 3.65
N SER A 589 -2.43 17.47 3.88
CA SER A 589 -3.52 18.06 4.66
C SER A 589 -4.22 17.07 5.58
N ASP A 590 -4.68 17.55 6.73
CA ASP A 590 -5.54 16.82 7.68
C ASP A 590 -7.02 16.88 7.28
N GLY A 591 -7.33 17.03 5.99
CA GLY A 591 -8.70 17.14 5.50
C GLY A 591 -9.47 15.84 5.64
N SER A 592 -10.77 15.90 6.00
CA SER A 592 -11.59 14.69 6.03
C SER A 592 -11.72 14.06 4.63
N PHE A 593 -11.88 12.73 4.58
CA PHE A 593 -12.04 11.99 3.31
C PHE A 593 -13.18 12.56 2.44
N ASP A 594 -14.28 13.01 3.03
CA ASP A 594 -15.39 13.63 2.31
C ASP A 594 -14.98 14.92 1.59
N VAL A 595 -14.16 15.75 2.23
CA VAL A 595 -13.65 16.99 1.65
C VAL A 595 -12.70 16.67 0.49
N ILE A 596 -11.82 15.69 0.66
CA ILE A 596 -10.87 15.26 -0.37
C ILE A 596 -11.60 14.64 -1.58
N ASN A 597 -12.62 13.81 -1.33
CA ASN A 597 -13.46 13.22 -2.38
C ASN A 597 -14.26 14.30 -3.14
N LEU A 598 -14.78 15.31 -2.45
CA LEU A 598 -15.43 16.45 -3.08
C LEU A 598 -14.47 17.22 -3.99
N ILE A 599 -13.25 17.50 -3.52
CA ILE A 599 -12.24 18.19 -4.34
C ILE A 599 -11.89 17.34 -5.57
N THR A 600 -11.69 16.03 -5.40
CA THR A 600 -11.43 15.09 -6.50
C THR A 600 -12.58 15.06 -7.51
N ALA A 601 -13.83 15.09 -7.05
CA ALA A 601 -15.00 15.18 -7.93
C ALA A 601 -15.04 16.51 -8.71
N LEU A 602 -14.69 17.63 -8.07
CA LEU A 602 -14.59 18.94 -8.71
C LEU A 602 -13.50 18.98 -9.80
N VAL A 603 -12.40 18.25 -9.61
CA VAL A 603 -11.39 18.06 -10.66
C VAL A 603 -12.02 17.39 -11.89
N TYR A 604 -12.81 16.33 -11.71
CA TYR A 604 -13.48 15.64 -12.83
C TYR A 604 -14.54 16.48 -13.55
N VAL A 605 -15.22 17.38 -12.85
CA VAL A 605 -16.16 18.36 -13.45
C VAL A 605 -15.47 19.17 -14.56
N VAL A 606 -14.17 19.44 -14.43
CA VAL A 606 -13.40 20.24 -15.39
C VAL A 606 -12.63 19.36 -16.38
N THR A 607 -12.00 18.27 -15.92
CA THR A 607 -11.08 17.48 -16.75
C THR A 607 -11.82 16.58 -17.75
N ILE A 608 -12.91 15.93 -17.36
CA ILE A 608 -13.58 14.94 -18.22
C ILE A 608 -14.26 15.57 -19.46
N PRO A 609 -14.91 16.75 -19.39
CA PRO A 609 -15.41 17.40 -20.60
C PRO A 609 -14.30 17.78 -21.59
N TYR A 610 -13.10 18.12 -21.11
CA TYR A 610 -11.93 18.33 -21.97
C TYR A 610 -11.47 17.03 -22.65
N VAL A 611 -11.39 15.92 -21.91
CA VAL A 611 -11.13 14.58 -22.47
C VAL A 611 -12.14 14.25 -23.57
N ALA A 612 -13.43 14.46 -23.30
CA ALA A 612 -14.51 14.21 -24.25
C ALA A 612 -14.40 15.07 -25.52
N LEU A 613 -13.98 16.33 -25.40
CA LEU A 613 -13.72 17.20 -26.56
C LEU A 613 -12.58 16.65 -27.43
N VAL A 614 -11.47 16.26 -26.83
CA VAL A 614 -10.33 15.66 -27.55
C VAL A 614 -10.78 14.42 -28.32
N LEU A 615 -11.54 13.53 -27.68
CA LEU A 615 -12.07 12.32 -28.33
C LEU A 615 -13.06 12.66 -29.44
N GLY A 616 -13.89 13.70 -29.29
CA GLY A 616 -14.78 14.20 -30.33
C GLY A 616 -14.03 14.69 -31.56
N TYR A 617 -13.02 15.55 -31.39
CA TYR A 617 -12.17 16.01 -32.50
C TYR A 617 -11.39 14.86 -33.16
N LEU A 618 -10.87 13.92 -32.36
CA LEU A 618 -10.21 12.73 -32.88
C LEU A 618 -11.17 11.88 -33.73
N TYR A 619 -12.42 11.72 -33.31
CA TYR A 619 -13.43 11.02 -34.11
C TYR A 619 -13.67 11.68 -35.47
N TYR A 620 -13.81 13.02 -35.52
CA TYR A 620 -13.97 13.75 -36.79
C TYR A 620 -12.76 13.59 -37.71
N ASP A 621 -11.54 13.63 -37.16
CA ASP A 621 -10.30 13.45 -37.91
C ASP A 621 -10.18 12.02 -38.49
N LEU A 622 -10.46 11.00 -37.68
CA LEU A 622 -10.47 9.59 -38.08
C LEU A 622 -11.54 9.32 -39.15
N ARG A 623 -12.75 9.88 -38.96
CA ARG A 623 -13.86 9.79 -39.93
C ARG A 623 -13.48 10.33 -41.31
N LEU A 624 -12.81 11.48 -41.36
CA LEU A 624 -12.36 12.10 -42.61
C LEU A 624 -11.20 11.34 -43.27
N SER A 625 -10.46 10.54 -42.49
CA SER A 625 -9.40 9.69 -43.00
C SER A 625 -9.96 8.38 -43.60
N ALA A 626 -10.98 7.80 -42.98
CA ALA A 626 -11.63 6.57 -43.45
C ALA A 626 -12.52 6.77 -44.71
N GLY A 627 -12.87 8.01 -45.05
CA GLY A 627 -13.69 8.36 -46.23
C GLY A 627 -12.91 8.73 -47.49
N SER A 628 -11.57 8.71 -47.45
CA SER A 628 -10.73 8.96 -48.63
C SER A 628 -10.22 7.64 -49.21
N PRO A 629 -10.34 7.41 -50.53
CA PRO A 629 -9.55 6.39 -51.21
C PRO A 629 -8.07 6.60 -50.88
N GLU A 630 -7.33 5.51 -50.69
CA GLU A 630 -5.89 5.55 -50.49
C GLU A 630 -5.25 6.40 -51.61
N ALA A 631 -4.38 7.33 -51.22
CA ALA A 631 -3.54 8.06 -52.17
C ALA A 631 -2.53 7.06 -52.77
N GLY A 632 -2.98 6.33 -53.79
CA GLY A 632 -2.20 5.28 -54.45
C GLY A 632 -2.73 4.87 -55.84
N GLU A 633 -3.97 5.19 -56.20
CA GLU A 633 -4.60 4.62 -57.42
C GLU A 633 -4.96 5.62 -58.53
N ASP A 634 -4.43 6.85 -58.48
CA ASP A 634 -4.49 7.76 -59.63
C ASP A 634 -3.23 8.62 -59.73
N ARG A 635 -2.10 7.98 -60.05
CA ARG A 635 -1.03 8.67 -60.78
C ARG A 635 -1.28 8.39 -62.24
N SER A 636 -1.83 9.38 -62.94
CA SER A 636 -1.75 9.44 -64.39
C SER A 636 -0.30 9.24 -64.82
N ASP A 637 -0.10 8.25 -65.71
CA ASP A 637 1.19 7.94 -66.31
C ASP A 637 1.76 9.19 -66.99
N VAL A 638 2.76 9.82 -66.36
CA VAL A 638 3.63 10.79 -67.02
C VAL A 638 4.74 9.98 -67.71
N PRO A 639 4.85 10.01 -69.05
CA PRO A 639 5.90 9.28 -69.75
C PRO A 639 7.27 9.83 -69.32
N ALA A 640 8.15 8.92 -68.91
CA ALA A 640 9.52 9.23 -68.58
C ALA A 640 10.26 9.78 -69.81
N GLY A 641 10.73 11.02 -69.74
CA GLY A 641 11.58 11.57 -70.78
C GLY A 641 11.90 13.05 -70.61
N ALA A 642 13.05 13.29 -69.96
CA ALA A 642 13.99 14.40 -70.15
C ALA A 642 14.28 15.22 -68.89
N TRP A 643 15.42 14.92 -68.29
CA TRP A 643 16.25 15.85 -67.52
C TRP A 643 16.74 16.98 -68.44
N PRO A 644 17.07 18.17 -67.90
CA PRO A 644 18.29 18.37 -67.12
C PRO A 644 18.07 18.63 -65.62
#